data_AF-A0A972YHK1-F1
#
_entry.id   AF-A0A972YHK1-F1
#
_cell.length_a   1.000
_cell.length_b   1.000
_cell.length_c   1.000
_cell.angle_alpha   90.00
_cell.angle_beta   90.00
_cell.angle_gamma   90.00
#
_symmetry.space_group_name_H-M   'P 1'
#
loop_
_entity.id
_entity.type
_entity.pdbx_description
1 polymer ?
#
loop_
_entity_poly.entity_id
_entity_poly.type
_entity_poly.pdbx_seq_one_letter_code
_entity_poly.pdbx_strand_id
1 'polypeptide(L)'
;MKQLYRSYAQSTEIFTKYAKDYEKHFTLETIGKTWEKRDINLITISSDIKNAHKKPALFFTGTIHAREWVGHELAIEFTKYILENLEHDLMLQEYLEKATIYMVPCANPDGYEYSRNHFSFWRKNRRVNADGTFGVDLNRNFPIGFISSTKTNSNIYGGPNPFSEPESQALRDFVLAHKNITIALDYHSQGNVFFPAHDFRHEDTLDTSDMNILCANMAEEIRKISGREYGIHQGKPPAKLISGSGREFYYSKGIISSVVEVGTRNISDYMEDMNENLREHIPALLSAVKEVPNYKKDSNVLRVKSFEVSDIGSSHVDLIWEYKKDENIYFEVYRSNENKKFCMDANLLAQTQSHSFSDINLESNKDYFYNIRAVNKKTKVKSPFFPQIRVKTSLEFDEFSRTYYASAATTGYVSENLKNNDKHFGINSLFVGIDENKGISYALITINVKTLAANAIIKSASFNLYPINRVSTTIEKYGEWNVGIVNQDTMGDITNFDDVNDMEIISYIGQATQSSQLTQGIWRSWHLSGIECLALKKFIKNDQIVLRVEGPKELKIARNKQMMQWDIGYGKFGFGLTYRPRIELTYHVDTNITTLYPKEVHTISNKSILNNVATCGFDDQGKKIYSFFEFNLSSLPAYDYTMITKAYFELNSKAIYIKDDIRFHLEFIDENTGKSYKSISKREIIQNIGYDVSANELKNNQTQYFMFDSFAQIELNKKLKNKVDVSFILKATSSKKFIKNKTISWELLNNDLAPKLIIEHITKRRFPIKEVENAKIINDNGKVKIIWENPKDKELKGVLVIKNPYRAPLSQVDGQKLYAGNDEFTYDEFGSKDISKYYAIFTYDDVPNYSKPVFIRYEAKK
;
A
#
# COMPACT_ATOMS: atom_id res chain seq x y z
N MET A 1 -12.85 38.94 18.07
CA MET A 1 -13.57 38.35 19.22
C MET A 1 -13.81 36.88 18.92
N LYS A 2 -13.51 35.95 19.83
CA LYS A 2 -13.92 34.55 19.69
C LYS A 2 -15.45 34.54 19.53
N GLN A 3 -15.97 34.20 18.36
CA GLN A 3 -17.39 33.93 18.23
C GLN A 3 -17.71 32.75 19.14
N LEU A 4 -18.67 32.94 20.05
CA LEU A 4 -19.14 31.86 20.90
C LEU A 4 -19.95 30.90 20.02
N TYR A 5 -19.55 29.64 19.99
CA TYR A 5 -20.30 28.54 19.38
C TYR A 5 -21.69 28.37 20.04
N ARG A 6 -22.56 27.46 19.57
CA ARG A 6 -23.93 27.32 20.11
C ARG A 6 -23.96 26.70 21.49
N SER A 7 -24.58 27.34 22.47
CA SER A 7 -24.68 26.78 23.83
C SER A 7 -25.48 25.47 23.83
N TYR A 8 -25.32 24.68 24.90
CA TYR A 8 -26.09 23.48 25.10
C TYR A 8 -27.60 23.79 25.12
N ALA A 9 -27.99 24.90 25.74
CA ALA A 9 -29.37 25.39 25.73
C ALA A 9 -29.87 25.70 24.32
N GLN A 10 -29.09 26.46 23.52
CA GLN A 10 -29.44 26.76 22.13
C GLN A 10 -29.59 25.50 21.28
N SER A 11 -28.70 24.52 21.44
CA SER A 11 -28.82 23.24 20.73
C SER A 11 -30.07 22.45 21.15
N THR A 12 -30.42 22.48 22.45
CA THR A 12 -31.63 21.81 22.97
C THR A 12 -32.89 22.44 22.41
N GLU A 13 -32.94 23.77 22.29
CA GLU A 13 -34.04 24.49 21.65
C GLU A 13 -34.19 24.12 20.16
N ILE A 14 -33.08 24.03 19.43
CA ILE A 14 -33.05 23.58 18.03
C ILE A 14 -33.64 22.18 17.91
N PHE A 15 -33.16 21.22 18.71
CA PHE A 15 -33.64 19.84 18.65
C PHE A 15 -35.10 19.70 19.10
N THR A 16 -35.53 20.50 20.08
CA THR A 16 -36.94 20.55 20.51
C THR A 16 -37.85 21.06 19.39
N LYS A 17 -37.37 22.03 18.60
CA LYS A 17 -38.08 22.49 17.41
C LYS A 17 -38.15 21.38 16.36
N TYR A 18 -37.04 20.71 16.05
CA TYR A 18 -37.05 19.61 15.08
C TYR A 18 -37.93 18.42 15.50
N ALA A 19 -38.03 18.11 16.79
CA ALA A 19 -38.95 17.10 17.29
C ALA A 19 -40.43 17.43 17.04
N LYS A 20 -40.78 18.72 16.95
CA LYS A 20 -42.13 19.16 16.58
C LYS A 20 -42.32 19.18 15.07
N ASP A 21 -41.36 19.73 14.34
CA ASP A 21 -41.46 19.94 12.90
C ASP A 21 -41.35 18.62 12.10
N TYR A 22 -40.65 17.61 12.65
CA TYR A 22 -40.36 16.33 11.99
C TYR A 22 -40.77 15.11 12.83
N GLU A 23 -41.94 15.15 13.48
CA GLU A 23 -42.41 14.12 14.44
C GLU A 23 -42.39 12.66 13.92
N LYS A 24 -42.48 12.46 12.59
CA LYS A 24 -42.45 11.13 11.96
C LYS A 24 -41.04 10.57 11.81
N HIS A 25 -40.04 11.43 11.82
CA HIS A 25 -38.66 11.12 11.45
C HIS A 25 -37.66 11.39 12.56
N PHE A 26 -38.03 12.17 13.58
CA PHE A 26 -37.13 12.68 14.60
C PHE A 26 -37.75 12.60 16.00
N THR A 27 -36.99 12.12 16.98
CA THR A 27 -37.30 12.30 18.40
C THR A 27 -36.11 12.85 19.18
N LEU A 28 -36.43 13.58 20.25
CA LEU A 28 -35.51 14.04 21.27
C LEU A 28 -35.90 13.39 22.60
N GLU A 29 -34.96 12.70 23.24
CA GLU A 29 -35.15 12.11 24.57
C GLU A 29 -33.97 12.40 25.49
N THR A 30 -34.17 12.24 26.80
CA THR A 30 -33.09 12.31 27.80
C THR A 30 -32.71 10.90 28.23
N ILE A 31 -31.41 10.57 28.14
CA ILE A 31 -30.89 9.26 28.53
C ILE A 31 -30.23 9.26 29.92
N GLY A 32 -30.22 10.41 30.59
CA GLY A 32 -29.63 10.58 31.91
C GLY A 32 -29.44 12.05 32.28
N LYS A 33 -28.92 12.30 33.48
CA LYS A 33 -28.58 13.65 33.95
C LYS A 33 -27.14 13.72 34.42
N THR A 34 -26.48 14.84 34.15
CA THR A 34 -25.10 15.12 34.57
C THR A 34 -24.98 15.41 36.08
N TRP A 35 -23.76 15.63 36.56
CA TRP A 35 -23.51 16.06 37.95
C TRP A 35 -24.20 17.38 38.31
N GLU A 36 -24.19 18.36 37.40
CA GLU A 36 -24.87 19.66 37.54
C GLU A 36 -26.35 19.60 37.08
N LYS A 37 -26.91 18.39 36.92
CA LYS A 37 -28.33 18.11 36.65
C LYS A 37 -28.85 18.54 35.27
N ARG A 38 -27.96 18.76 34.30
CA ARG A 38 -28.35 18.93 32.89
C ARG A 38 -28.79 17.59 32.30
N ASP A 39 -29.80 17.62 31.44
CA ASP A 39 -30.18 16.45 30.67
C ASP A 39 -29.08 16.05 29.69
N ILE A 40 -28.94 14.75 29.45
CA ILE A 40 -28.08 14.20 28.41
C ILE A 40 -29.00 13.84 27.24
N ASN A 41 -29.09 14.75 26.28
CA ASN A 41 -29.95 14.62 25.12
C ASN A 41 -29.47 13.51 24.16
N LEU A 42 -30.41 12.66 23.76
CA LEU A 42 -30.28 11.74 22.64
C LEU A 42 -31.30 12.12 21.56
N ILE A 43 -30.82 12.09 20.32
CA ILE A 43 -31.62 12.26 19.11
C ILE A 43 -31.73 10.91 18.41
N THR A 44 -32.93 10.59 17.94
CA THR A 44 -33.15 9.47 17.02
C THR A 44 -33.67 9.99 15.69
N ILE A 45 -33.06 9.56 14.58
CA ILE A 45 -33.50 9.86 13.21
C ILE A 45 -33.75 8.56 12.45
N SER A 46 -34.92 8.42 11.81
CA SER A 46 -35.27 7.27 10.96
C SER A 46 -36.35 7.63 9.95
N SER A 47 -36.50 6.86 8.87
CA SER A 47 -37.65 7.04 7.97
C SER A 47 -39.00 6.69 8.64
N ASP A 48 -38.98 5.87 9.69
CA ASP A 48 -40.14 5.53 10.52
C ASP A 48 -39.71 5.43 11.97
N ILE A 49 -39.98 6.47 12.74
CA ILE A 49 -39.55 6.59 14.12
C ILE A 49 -40.11 5.48 15.03
N LYS A 50 -41.32 4.96 14.74
CA LYS A 50 -41.97 3.92 15.55
C LYS A 50 -41.26 2.57 15.45
N ASN A 51 -40.61 2.31 14.32
CA ASN A 51 -39.87 1.08 14.06
C ASN A 51 -38.34 1.29 14.09
N ALA A 52 -37.87 2.46 14.55
CA ALA A 52 -36.45 2.82 14.55
C ALA A 52 -35.58 1.75 15.24
N HIS A 53 -36.01 1.21 16.38
CA HIS A 53 -35.25 0.21 17.15
C HIS A 53 -35.20 -1.20 16.51
N LYS A 54 -36.00 -1.45 15.47
CA LYS A 54 -35.98 -2.72 14.72
C LYS A 54 -34.98 -2.71 13.56
N LYS A 55 -34.57 -1.52 13.11
CA LYS A 55 -33.57 -1.34 12.05
C LYS A 55 -32.17 -1.34 12.65
N PRO A 56 -31.14 -1.84 11.93
CA PRO A 56 -29.76 -1.66 12.34
C PRO A 56 -29.43 -0.16 12.47
N ALA A 57 -28.55 0.20 13.40
CA ALA A 57 -28.32 1.61 13.73
C ALA A 57 -26.85 2.03 13.77
N LEU A 58 -26.61 3.29 13.38
CA LEU A 58 -25.40 4.04 13.69
C LEU A 58 -25.57 4.72 15.05
N PHE A 59 -24.58 4.61 15.93
CA PHE A 59 -24.50 5.37 17.17
C PHE A 59 -23.39 6.42 17.10
N PHE A 60 -23.74 7.68 17.30
CA PHE A 60 -22.81 8.82 17.31
C PHE A 60 -22.70 9.38 18.73
N THR A 61 -21.48 9.63 19.19
CA THR A 61 -21.23 10.42 20.40
C THR A 61 -20.35 11.60 20.07
N GLY A 62 -20.78 12.81 20.44
CA GLY A 62 -20.00 14.04 20.28
C GLY A 62 -19.56 14.60 21.63
N THR A 63 -18.42 15.30 21.63
CA THR A 63 -17.98 16.18 22.74
C THR A 63 -18.05 15.48 24.10
N ILE A 64 -17.50 14.26 24.19
CA ILE A 64 -17.26 13.58 25.47
C ILE A 64 -16.13 14.27 26.25
N HIS A 65 -15.16 14.86 25.54
CA HIS A 65 -14.26 15.87 26.10
C HIS A 65 -14.81 17.27 25.85
N ALA A 66 -14.88 18.05 26.92
CA ALA A 66 -15.53 19.36 26.95
C ALA A 66 -15.02 20.38 25.91
N ARG A 67 -13.70 20.49 25.73
CA ARG A 67 -13.05 21.44 24.80
C ARG A 67 -13.14 21.08 23.32
N GLU A 68 -13.64 19.90 22.97
CA GLU A 68 -13.67 19.37 21.61
C GLU A 68 -15.05 19.68 20.99
N TRP A 69 -15.28 20.97 20.73
CA TRP A 69 -16.60 21.52 20.39
C TRP A 69 -17.16 21.03 19.04
N VAL A 70 -16.30 20.50 18.17
CA VAL A 70 -16.65 20.05 16.82
C VAL A 70 -17.67 18.91 16.83
N GLY A 71 -17.62 17.99 17.79
CA GLY A 71 -18.56 16.87 17.87
C GLY A 71 -20.01 17.34 18.03
N HIS A 72 -20.24 18.32 18.91
CA HIS A 72 -21.55 18.91 19.16
C HIS A 72 -22.07 19.72 17.96
N GLU A 73 -21.22 20.57 17.37
CA GLU A 73 -21.60 21.36 16.18
C GLU A 73 -21.86 20.47 14.96
N LEU A 74 -21.08 19.40 14.76
CA LEU A 74 -21.30 18.41 13.71
C LEU A 74 -22.63 17.69 13.88
N ALA A 75 -23.01 17.34 15.11
CA ALA A 75 -24.29 16.71 15.37
C ALA A 75 -25.48 17.61 14.99
N ILE A 76 -25.37 18.92 15.29
CA ILE A 76 -26.39 19.92 14.92
C ILE A 76 -26.49 20.06 13.40
N GLU A 77 -25.36 20.29 12.71
CA GLU A 77 -25.36 20.50 11.27
C GLU A 77 -25.73 19.24 10.48
N PHE A 78 -25.32 18.05 10.94
CA PHE A 78 -25.69 16.78 10.31
C PHE A 78 -27.18 16.49 10.46
N THR A 79 -27.74 16.74 11.66
CA THR A 79 -29.19 16.63 11.89
C THR A 79 -29.95 17.58 10.96
N LYS A 80 -29.54 18.84 10.91
CA LYS A 80 -30.14 19.84 10.03
C LYS A 80 -30.08 19.40 8.56
N TYR A 81 -28.90 18.96 8.09
CA TYR A 81 -28.71 18.48 6.73
C TYR A 81 -29.66 17.33 6.40
N ILE A 82 -29.78 16.33 7.27
CA ILE A 82 -30.67 15.19 7.03
C ILE A 82 -32.12 15.66 6.90
N LEU A 83 -32.61 16.42 7.87
CA LEU A 83 -34.03 16.80 7.93
C LEU A 83 -34.42 17.73 6.76
N GLU A 84 -33.56 18.68 6.40
CA GLU A 84 -33.82 19.62 5.31
C GLU A 84 -33.75 18.97 3.90
N ASN A 85 -33.05 17.83 3.76
CA ASN A 85 -32.91 17.14 2.47
C ASN A 85 -33.76 15.87 2.36
N LEU A 86 -34.43 15.45 3.43
CA LEU A 86 -35.14 14.17 3.50
C LEU A 86 -36.21 14.02 2.42
N GLU A 87 -36.90 15.10 2.04
CA GLU A 87 -37.97 15.06 1.03
C GLU A 87 -37.47 15.02 -0.41
N HIS A 88 -36.18 15.29 -0.66
CA HIS A 88 -35.64 15.53 -2.01
C HIS A 88 -34.46 14.63 -2.37
N ASP A 89 -33.73 14.09 -1.39
CA ASP A 89 -32.61 13.18 -1.62
C ASP A 89 -33.05 11.71 -1.50
N LEU A 90 -33.23 11.07 -2.67
CA LEU A 90 -33.60 9.66 -2.76
C LEU A 90 -32.57 8.70 -2.14
N MET A 91 -31.28 9.05 -2.18
CA MET A 91 -30.24 8.23 -1.57
C MET A 91 -30.33 8.28 -0.05
N LEU A 92 -30.54 9.48 0.51
CA LEU A 92 -30.76 9.66 1.94
C LEU A 92 -32.01 8.91 2.42
N GLN A 93 -33.11 8.96 1.66
CA GLN A 93 -34.32 8.19 1.95
C GLN A 93 -34.02 6.69 2.02
N GLU A 94 -33.34 6.13 1.01
CA GLU A 94 -32.97 4.72 0.99
C GLU A 94 -32.12 4.32 2.20
N TYR A 95 -31.18 5.18 2.62
CA TYR A 95 -30.35 4.94 3.79
C TYR A 95 -31.19 4.87 5.07
N LEU A 96 -32.10 5.82 5.29
CA LEU A 96 -32.95 5.90 6.49
C LEU A 96 -34.11 4.88 6.50
N GLU A 97 -34.48 4.35 5.33
CA GLU A 97 -35.36 3.18 5.24
C GLU A 97 -34.72 1.94 5.86
N LYS A 98 -33.42 1.77 5.66
CA LYS A 98 -32.67 0.58 6.08
C LYS A 98 -31.94 0.75 7.40
N ALA A 99 -31.71 1.98 7.85
CA ALA A 99 -30.94 2.29 9.04
C ALA A 99 -31.64 3.29 9.97
N THR A 100 -31.22 3.28 11.23
CA THR A 100 -31.56 4.31 12.23
C THR A 100 -30.28 5.03 12.65
N ILE A 101 -30.39 6.33 12.95
CA ILE A 101 -29.29 7.11 13.50
C ILE A 101 -29.64 7.48 14.93
N TYR A 102 -28.81 7.05 15.88
CA TYR A 102 -28.85 7.49 17.27
C TYR A 102 -27.68 8.43 17.52
N MET A 103 -27.93 9.61 18.07
CA MET A 103 -26.88 10.58 18.35
C MET A 103 -27.00 11.12 19.75
N VAL A 104 -25.90 11.13 20.50
CA VAL A 104 -25.71 11.96 21.69
C VAL A 104 -24.83 13.14 21.27
N PRO A 105 -25.42 14.32 20.96
CA PRO A 105 -24.67 15.45 20.39
C PRO A 105 -23.53 15.93 21.30
N CYS A 106 -23.78 16.01 22.60
CA CYS A 106 -22.78 16.30 23.62
C CYS A 106 -22.95 15.36 24.80
N ALA A 107 -21.99 14.44 24.96
CA ALA A 107 -21.94 13.49 26.06
C ALA A 107 -21.48 14.12 27.39
N ASN A 108 -20.89 15.32 27.36
CA ASN A 108 -20.43 16.05 28.54
C ASN A 108 -20.99 17.50 28.62
N PRO A 109 -22.31 17.69 28.81
CA PRO A 109 -22.94 19.02 28.81
C PRO A 109 -22.33 19.99 29.83
N ASP A 110 -22.04 19.52 31.06
CA ASP A 110 -21.48 20.37 32.12
C ASP A 110 -20.07 20.85 31.77
N GLY A 111 -19.22 19.93 31.31
CA GLY A 111 -17.87 20.27 30.89
C GLY A 111 -17.87 21.21 29.68
N TYR A 112 -18.74 20.95 28.71
CA TYR A 112 -18.89 21.78 27.51
C TYR A 112 -19.22 23.24 27.86
N GLU A 113 -20.24 23.48 28.69
CA GLU A 113 -20.58 24.83 29.16
C GLU A 113 -19.45 25.47 29.95
N TYR A 114 -18.79 24.71 30.83
CA TYR A 114 -17.63 25.22 31.57
C TYR A 114 -16.48 25.64 30.64
N SER A 115 -16.25 24.88 29.57
CA SER A 115 -15.20 25.19 28.61
C SER A 115 -15.50 26.47 27.82
N ARG A 116 -16.76 26.69 27.45
CA ARG A 116 -17.16 27.90 26.71
C ARG A 116 -17.11 29.17 27.56
N ASN A 117 -17.55 29.05 28.82
CA ASN A 117 -17.82 30.23 29.65
C ASN A 117 -16.69 30.55 30.63
N HIS A 118 -15.85 29.57 31.01
CA HIS A 118 -14.84 29.74 32.06
C HIS A 118 -13.43 29.37 31.63
N PHE A 119 -13.21 28.14 31.14
CA PHE A 119 -11.87 27.67 30.77
C PHE A 119 -11.88 26.81 29.52
N SER A 120 -11.54 27.42 28.38
CA SER A 120 -11.62 26.80 27.05
C SER A 120 -10.88 25.48 26.91
N PHE A 121 -9.80 25.25 27.66
CA PHE A 121 -9.04 23.99 27.61
C PHE A 121 -9.53 22.91 28.59
N TRP A 122 -10.65 23.13 29.29
CA TRP A 122 -11.26 22.13 30.16
C TRP A 122 -11.65 20.89 29.37
N ARG A 123 -11.29 19.70 29.88
CA ARG A 123 -11.47 18.42 29.17
C ARG A 123 -12.50 17.50 29.84
N LYS A 124 -12.45 17.41 31.16
CA LYS A 124 -13.17 16.43 31.99
C LYS A 124 -14.65 16.79 32.17
N ASN A 125 -15.44 15.95 32.84
CA ASN A 125 -16.75 16.37 33.36
C ASN A 125 -16.59 17.32 34.57
N ARG A 126 -17.69 17.65 35.26
CA ARG A 126 -17.71 18.61 36.38
C ARG A 126 -17.95 17.99 37.76
N ARG A 127 -17.68 16.69 37.92
CA ARG A 127 -17.72 16.02 39.23
C ARG A 127 -16.88 16.77 40.28
N VAL A 128 -17.38 16.91 41.50
CA VAL A 128 -16.56 17.30 42.66
C VAL A 128 -15.97 16.03 43.27
N ASN A 129 -14.65 15.90 43.24
CA ASN A 129 -13.97 14.76 43.86
C ASN A 129 -13.83 14.98 45.38
N ALA A 130 -13.60 13.89 46.13
CA ALA A 130 -13.51 13.93 47.60
C ALA A 130 -12.39 14.84 48.12
N ASP A 131 -11.34 15.06 47.33
CA ASP A 131 -10.21 15.93 47.63
C ASP A 131 -10.39 17.39 47.16
N GLY A 132 -11.59 17.75 46.70
CA GLY A 132 -11.91 19.08 46.20
C GLY A 132 -11.45 19.37 44.77
N THR A 133 -10.74 18.44 44.11
CA THR A 133 -10.45 18.57 42.68
C THR A 133 -11.71 18.33 41.84
N PHE A 134 -11.69 18.76 40.58
CA PHE A 134 -12.85 18.64 39.70
C PHE A 134 -12.60 17.67 38.53
N GLY A 135 -13.61 16.88 38.23
CA GLY A 135 -13.80 16.16 36.98
C GLY A 135 -13.12 14.81 36.87
N VAL A 136 -13.70 13.98 36.01
CA VAL A 136 -13.21 12.69 35.49
C VAL A 136 -13.12 12.77 33.97
N ASP A 137 -12.07 12.19 33.39
CA ASP A 137 -11.99 11.97 31.94
C ASP A 137 -12.96 10.85 31.57
N LEU A 138 -14.10 11.23 31.00
CA LEU A 138 -15.16 10.31 30.63
C LEU A 138 -14.68 9.24 29.63
N ASN A 139 -13.72 9.56 28.76
CA ASN A 139 -13.16 8.60 27.81
C ASN A 139 -11.99 7.77 28.41
N ARG A 140 -11.87 7.76 29.74
CA ARG A 140 -11.06 6.81 30.54
C ARG A 140 -11.91 6.05 31.57
N ASN A 141 -13.23 6.28 31.59
CA ASN A 141 -14.15 5.76 32.59
C ASN A 141 -14.90 4.48 32.15
N PHE A 142 -14.60 3.91 30.99
CA PHE A 142 -15.21 2.66 30.51
C PHE A 142 -14.44 1.43 31.00
N PRO A 143 -15.04 0.22 31.01
CA PRO A 143 -14.50 -0.94 31.71
C PRO A 143 -13.34 -1.62 30.98
N ILE A 144 -13.27 -1.51 29.66
CA ILE A 144 -12.26 -2.25 28.89
C ILE A 144 -10.92 -1.51 28.99
N GLY A 145 -9.96 -2.13 29.68
CA GLY A 145 -8.64 -1.55 29.92
C GLY A 145 -8.62 -0.41 30.93
N PHE A 146 -9.64 -0.28 31.77
CA PHE A 146 -9.70 0.73 32.83
C PHE A 146 -8.45 0.72 33.72
N ILE A 147 -7.91 1.91 34.03
CA ILE A 147 -6.74 2.07 34.90
C ILE A 147 -7.13 2.89 36.12
N SER A 148 -7.08 2.27 37.30
CA SER A 148 -7.27 2.96 38.57
C SER A 148 -6.11 3.94 38.84
N SER A 149 -6.44 5.12 39.35
CA SER A 149 -5.48 6.18 39.65
C SER A 149 -5.97 6.99 40.84
N THR A 150 -5.07 7.38 41.73
CA THR A 150 -5.38 8.32 42.83
C THR A 150 -5.09 9.77 42.46
N LYS A 151 -4.56 10.03 41.26
CA LYS A 151 -4.23 11.38 40.76
C LYS A 151 -5.44 12.05 40.13
N THR A 152 -6.40 12.43 40.96
CA THR A 152 -7.68 13.08 40.61
C THR A 152 -7.52 14.37 39.80
N ASN A 153 -6.42 15.12 40.00
CA ASN A 153 -6.07 16.34 39.26
C ASN A 153 -5.59 16.09 37.83
N SER A 154 -5.31 14.84 37.44
CA SER A 154 -4.85 14.50 36.10
C SER A 154 -5.94 14.73 35.06
N ASN A 155 -5.56 15.22 33.88
CA ASN A 155 -6.45 15.34 32.72
C ASN A 155 -6.92 14.00 32.15
N ILE A 156 -6.28 12.89 32.55
CA ILE A 156 -6.62 11.52 32.15
C ILE A 156 -7.10 10.68 33.34
N TYR A 157 -7.53 11.32 34.43
CA TYR A 157 -8.09 10.61 35.59
C TYR A 157 -9.41 9.93 35.21
N GLY A 158 -9.42 8.60 35.15
CA GLY A 158 -10.59 7.81 34.73
C GLY A 158 -11.69 7.64 35.78
N GLY A 159 -11.58 8.25 36.96
CA GLY A 159 -12.56 8.07 38.04
C GLY A 159 -12.20 6.94 39.02
N PRO A 160 -12.99 6.76 40.10
CA PRO A 160 -12.73 5.76 41.14
C PRO A 160 -12.97 4.31 40.67
N ASN A 161 -13.87 4.09 39.72
CA ASN A 161 -14.17 2.79 39.14
C ASN A 161 -14.79 2.96 37.74
N PRO A 162 -14.84 1.91 36.90
CA PRO A 162 -15.52 1.99 35.62
C PRO A 162 -16.99 2.37 35.77
N PHE A 163 -17.48 3.24 34.89
CA PHE A 163 -18.82 3.80 34.91
C PHE A 163 -19.18 4.49 36.23
N SER A 164 -18.21 5.14 36.89
CA SER A 164 -18.47 5.95 38.08
C SER A 164 -19.27 7.22 37.79
N GLU A 165 -19.25 7.68 36.54
CA GLU A 165 -19.84 8.96 36.13
C GLU A 165 -21.24 8.75 35.54
N PRO A 166 -22.22 9.59 35.88
CA PRO A 166 -23.58 9.45 35.35
C PRO A 166 -23.61 9.60 33.82
N GLU A 167 -22.70 10.37 33.23
CA GLU A 167 -22.61 10.52 31.78
C GLU A 167 -22.19 9.22 31.08
N SER A 168 -21.18 8.51 31.60
CA SER A 168 -20.75 7.23 31.03
C SER A 168 -21.73 6.09 31.31
N GLN A 169 -22.44 6.14 32.44
CA GLN A 169 -23.55 5.24 32.75
C GLN A 169 -24.70 5.39 31.75
N ALA A 170 -25.09 6.63 31.41
CA ALA A 170 -26.14 6.90 30.43
C ALA A 170 -25.80 6.28 29.05
N LEU A 171 -24.56 6.48 28.58
CA LEU A 171 -24.09 5.87 27.33
C LEU A 171 -24.09 4.34 27.39
N ARG A 172 -23.62 3.76 28.50
CA ARG A 172 -23.64 2.31 28.73
C ARG A 172 -25.05 1.76 28.64
N ASP A 173 -25.98 2.34 29.40
CA ASP A 173 -27.34 1.83 29.55
C ASP A 173 -28.09 1.91 28.22
N PHE A 174 -27.91 3.01 27.48
CA PHE A 174 -28.45 3.15 26.14
C PHE A 174 -27.92 2.06 25.19
N VAL A 175 -26.61 1.88 25.07
CA VAL A 175 -26.01 0.87 24.18
C VAL A 175 -26.40 -0.56 24.58
N LEU A 176 -26.52 -0.83 25.89
CA LEU A 176 -26.94 -2.15 26.36
C LEU A 176 -28.40 -2.45 26.03
N ALA A 177 -29.29 -1.44 26.06
CA ALA A 177 -30.69 -1.56 25.66
C ALA A 177 -30.88 -1.69 24.14
N HIS A 178 -29.96 -1.13 23.34
CA HIS A 178 -30.09 -1.03 21.88
C HIS A 178 -29.16 -2.01 21.14
N LYS A 179 -29.55 -3.30 21.12
CA LYS A 179 -28.77 -4.35 20.43
C LYS A 179 -28.71 -4.21 18.91
N ASN A 180 -29.55 -3.34 18.33
CA ASN A 180 -29.60 -3.03 16.91
C ASN A 180 -28.47 -2.09 16.46
N ILE A 181 -27.69 -1.50 17.37
CA ILE A 181 -26.50 -0.71 17.00
C ILE A 181 -25.46 -1.65 16.37
N THR A 182 -25.02 -1.33 15.15
CA THR A 182 -24.03 -2.10 14.40
C THR A 182 -22.74 -1.33 14.13
N ILE A 183 -22.81 0.01 14.08
CA ILE A 183 -21.67 0.91 13.96
C ILE A 183 -21.72 1.96 15.08
N ALA A 184 -20.59 2.28 15.71
CA ALA A 184 -20.47 3.36 16.68
C ALA A 184 -19.27 4.27 16.40
N LEU A 185 -19.51 5.58 16.25
CA LEU A 185 -18.52 6.61 15.96
C LEU A 185 -18.45 7.61 17.12
N ASP A 186 -17.27 7.74 17.72
CA ASP A 186 -17.01 8.69 18.81
C ASP A 186 -16.18 9.87 18.28
N TYR A 187 -16.82 11.04 18.19
CA TYR A 187 -16.26 12.22 17.55
C TYR A 187 -15.52 13.11 18.55
N HIS A 188 -14.25 13.29 18.26
CA HIS A 188 -13.24 14.02 19.03
C HIS A 188 -12.54 15.06 18.15
N SER A 189 -11.68 15.86 18.78
CA SER A 189 -10.61 16.58 18.09
C SER A 189 -9.34 16.55 18.95
N GLN A 190 -8.14 16.52 18.38
CA GLN A 190 -7.76 16.81 16.98
C GLN A 190 -6.82 15.74 16.41
N GLY A 191 -6.69 15.69 15.08
CA GLY A 191 -5.60 14.95 14.46
C GLY A 191 -5.74 14.61 12.98
N ASN A 192 -6.92 14.76 12.39
CA ASN A 192 -7.30 14.21 11.08
C ASN A 192 -7.07 12.69 11.01
N VAL A 193 -7.60 11.94 11.98
CA VAL A 193 -7.34 10.49 12.10
C VAL A 193 -8.54 9.73 12.62
N PHE A 194 -8.76 8.58 12.02
CA PHE A 194 -9.60 7.53 12.56
C PHE A 194 -8.79 6.58 13.43
N PHE A 195 -9.31 6.27 14.60
CA PHE A 195 -8.78 5.22 15.44
C PHE A 195 -9.81 4.10 15.63
N PRO A 196 -9.78 3.07 14.77
CA PRO A 196 -10.52 1.83 14.96
C PRO A 196 -10.32 1.20 16.34
N ALA A 197 -11.34 0.50 16.83
CA ALA A 197 -11.29 -0.20 18.12
C ALA A 197 -10.27 -1.33 18.11
N HIS A 198 -9.69 -1.64 19.26
CA HIS A 198 -8.90 -2.85 19.48
C HIS A 198 -9.43 -3.60 20.70
N ASP A 199 -9.09 -4.88 20.81
CA ASP A 199 -9.43 -5.72 21.96
C ASP A 199 -8.27 -5.87 22.97
N PHE A 200 -7.23 -5.03 22.84
CA PHE A 200 -5.99 -5.04 23.62
C PHE A 200 -5.06 -6.23 23.36
N ARG A 201 -5.41 -7.12 22.43
CA ARG A 201 -4.49 -8.15 21.95
C ARG A 201 -3.57 -7.51 20.93
N HIS A 202 -2.34 -8.02 20.85
CA HIS A 202 -1.34 -7.54 19.91
C HIS A 202 -1.38 -8.31 18.59
N GLU A 203 -2.59 -8.67 18.16
CA GLU A 203 -2.90 -9.29 16.88
C GLU A 203 -4.13 -8.62 16.30
N ASP A 204 -4.25 -8.58 14.98
CA ASP A 204 -5.46 -8.05 14.36
C ASP A 204 -6.65 -9.01 14.54
N THR A 205 -7.84 -8.41 14.63
CA THR A 205 -9.11 -9.14 14.67
C THR A 205 -9.73 -9.20 13.29
N LEU A 206 -10.58 -10.20 13.02
CA LEU A 206 -11.27 -10.30 11.72
C LEU A 206 -11.97 -8.97 11.33
N ASP A 207 -12.57 -8.27 12.30
CA ASP A 207 -13.26 -7.00 12.08
C ASP A 207 -12.33 -5.81 11.85
N THR A 208 -11.00 -5.97 12.03
CA THR A 208 -10.02 -4.93 11.73
C THR A 208 -10.10 -4.49 10.27
N SER A 209 -10.31 -5.41 9.33
CA SER A 209 -10.50 -5.05 7.92
C SER A 209 -11.76 -4.23 7.69
N ASP A 210 -12.86 -4.60 8.35
CA ASP A 210 -14.14 -3.88 8.26
C ASP A 210 -14.04 -2.46 8.81
N MET A 211 -13.46 -2.31 10.01
CA MET A 211 -13.25 -1.00 10.62
C MET A 211 -12.30 -0.14 9.77
N ASN A 212 -11.19 -0.70 9.28
CA ASN A 212 -10.27 0.06 8.42
C ASN A 212 -10.94 0.51 7.12
N ILE A 213 -11.75 -0.35 6.48
CA ILE A 213 -12.43 0.01 5.23
C ILE A 213 -13.55 1.02 5.48
N LEU A 214 -14.31 0.89 6.57
CA LEU A 214 -15.29 1.90 6.99
C LEU A 214 -14.62 3.28 7.13
N CYS A 215 -13.54 3.35 7.90
CA CYS A 215 -12.78 4.58 8.09
C CYS A 215 -12.15 5.10 6.79
N ALA A 216 -11.64 4.22 5.92
CA ALA A 216 -11.05 4.61 4.65
C ALA A 216 -12.10 5.17 3.69
N ASN A 217 -13.30 4.59 3.66
CA ASN A 217 -14.41 5.10 2.88
C ASN A 217 -14.84 6.48 3.36
N MET A 218 -14.93 6.68 4.69
CA MET A 218 -15.19 8.00 5.28
C MET A 218 -14.09 9.02 4.94
N ALA A 219 -12.81 8.62 5.04
CA ALA A 219 -11.66 9.47 4.73
C ALA A 219 -11.66 9.93 3.27
N GLU A 220 -12.08 9.07 2.35
CA GLU A 220 -12.20 9.42 0.93
C GLU A 220 -13.30 10.45 0.67
N GLU A 221 -14.45 10.35 1.34
CA GLU A 221 -15.49 11.38 1.25
C GLU A 221 -15.01 12.73 1.79
N ILE A 222 -14.24 12.74 2.89
CA ILE A 222 -13.61 13.97 3.41
C ILE A 222 -12.67 14.57 2.36
N ARG A 223 -11.79 13.74 1.77
CA ARG A 223 -10.81 14.17 0.75
C ARG A 223 -11.49 14.79 -0.47
N LYS A 224 -12.64 14.27 -0.92
CA LYS A 224 -13.40 14.83 -2.06
C LYS A 224 -13.91 16.26 -1.79
N ILE A 225 -14.19 16.61 -0.54
CA ILE A 225 -14.71 17.94 -0.17
C ILE A 225 -13.59 18.95 0.06
N SER A 226 -12.61 18.60 0.89
CA SER A 226 -11.60 19.56 1.36
C SER A 226 -10.18 19.25 0.90
N GLY A 227 -9.95 18.10 0.26
CA GLY A 227 -8.61 17.60 -0.05
C GLY A 227 -7.82 17.11 1.17
N ARG A 228 -8.42 17.14 2.38
CA ARG A 228 -7.76 16.64 3.61
C ARG A 228 -7.71 15.13 3.61
N GLU A 229 -6.55 14.59 3.92
CA GLU A 229 -6.38 13.16 4.16
C GLU A 229 -6.53 12.84 5.64
N TYR A 230 -7.17 11.69 5.93
CA TYR A 230 -7.35 11.19 7.28
C TYR A 230 -6.65 9.86 7.47
N GLY A 231 -5.80 9.78 8.50
CA GLY A 231 -5.07 8.57 8.85
C GLY A 231 -5.95 7.51 9.47
N ILE A 232 -5.51 6.25 9.45
CA ILE A 232 -6.23 5.13 10.08
C ILE A 232 -5.29 4.33 10.97
N HIS A 233 -5.46 4.46 12.28
CA HIS A 233 -4.55 3.87 13.26
C HIS A 233 -5.28 3.16 14.41
N GLN A 234 -5.12 1.85 14.51
CA GLN A 234 -5.73 1.06 15.58
C GLN A 234 -4.89 1.03 16.88
N GLY A 235 -3.72 1.70 16.93
CA GLY A 235 -2.73 1.54 18.02
C GLY A 235 -2.14 0.12 18.07
N LYS A 236 -0.81 -0.03 17.99
CA LYS A 236 -0.14 -1.32 18.15
C LYS A 236 1.22 -1.15 18.82
N PRO A 237 1.78 -2.20 19.45
CA PRO A 237 3.14 -2.16 19.96
C PRO A 237 4.13 -1.64 18.91
N PRO A 238 5.11 -0.82 19.31
CA PRO A 238 5.46 -0.49 20.70
C PRO A 238 4.62 0.64 21.33
N ALA A 239 3.58 1.14 20.65
CA ALA A 239 2.76 2.24 21.17
C ALA A 239 1.91 1.81 22.37
N LYS A 240 1.79 2.69 23.37
CA LYS A 240 0.88 2.51 24.50
C LYS A 240 -0.56 2.66 24.02
N LEU A 241 -1.34 1.59 24.10
CA LEU A 241 -2.76 1.61 23.74
C LEU A 241 -3.53 2.55 24.67
N ILE A 242 -4.46 3.31 24.10
CA ILE A 242 -5.43 4.11 24.84
C ILE A 242 -6.44 3.13 25.44
N SER A 243 -6.85 3.34 26.69
CA SER A 243 -7.68 2.39 27.42
C SER A 243 -8.76 3.06 28.25
N GLY A 244 -9.79 2.29 28.60
CA GLY A 244 -10.96 2.81 29.32
C GLY A 244 -11.85 3.71 28.47
N SER A 245 -11.85 3.55 27.14
CA SER A 245 -12.60 4.40 26.21
C SER A 245 -13.96 3.79 25.82
N GLY A 246 -14.88 4.63 25.34
CA GLY A 246 -16.20 4.20 24.87
C GLY A 246 -16.09 3.22 23.69
N ARG A 247 -15.17 3.51 22.78
CA ARG A 247 -14.89 2.71 21.57
C ARG A 247 -14.64 1.23 21.86
N GLU A 248 -13.76 0.89 22.81
CA GLU A 248 -13.51 -0.53 23.13
C GLU A 248 -14.71 -1.19 23.82
N PHE A 249 -15.44 -0.44 24.65
CA PHE A 249 -16.66 -0.93 25.24
C PHE A 249 -17.70 -1.26 24.16
N TYR A 250 -17.92 -0.38 23.18
CA TYR A 250 -18.83 -0.63 22.07
C TYR A 250 -18.38 -1.84 21.26
N TYR A 251 -17.09 -1.92 20.91
CA TYR A 251 -16.54 -3.06 20.19
C TYR A 251 -16.72 -4.39 20.95
N SER A 252 -16.56 -4.40 22.28
CA SER A 252 -16.82 -5.58 23.11
C SER A 252 -18.27 -6.08 23.05
N LYS A 253 -19.21 -5.29 22.50
CA LYS A 253 -20.60 -5.68 22.26
C LYS A 253 -20.86 -6.16 20.82
N GLY A 254 -19.80 -6.34 20.02
CA GLY A 254 -19.88 -6.73 18.62
C GLY A 254 -20.35 -5.61 17.70
N ILE A 255 -19.94 -4.37 18.01
CA ILE A 255 -20.26 -3.16 17.23
C ILE A 255 -18.98 -2.71 16.52
N ILE A 256 -19.03 -2.47 15.21
CA ILE A 256 -17.91 -1.86 14.47
C ILE A 256 -17.70 -0.45 15.03
N SER A 257 -16.55 -0.16 15.65
CA SER A 257 -16.38 1.09 16.38
C SER A 257 -15.05 1.79 16.07
N SER A 258 -15.12 3.12 15.94
CA SER A 258 -13.95 3.98 15.75
C SER A 258 -14.13 5.31 16.48
N VAL A 259 -13.01 5.85 16.96
CA VAL A 259 -12.89 7.26 17.29
C VAL A 259 -12.57 8.03 16.00
N VAL A 260 -13.11 9.23 15.86
CA VAL A 260 -12.82 10.17 14.76
C VAL A 260 -12.23 11.44 15.38
N GLU A 261 -10.95 11.69 15.15
CA GLU A 261 -10.27 12.92 15.57
C GLU A 261 -10.31 13.94 14.42
N VAL A 262 -11.20 14.92 14.54
CA VAL A 262 -11.50 15.91 13.50
C VAL A 262 -10.56 17.10 13.58
N GLY A 263 -10.12 17.57 12.42
CA GLY A 263 -9.39 18.82 12.29
C GLY A 263 -8.01 18.81 12.95
N THR A 264 -7.40 19.98 12.95
CA THR A 264 -6.01 20.23 13.38
C THR A 264 -5.95 20.89 14.76
N ARG A 265 -7.11 21.27 15.31
CA ARG A 265 -7.30 22.02 16.55
C ARG A 265 -8.44 21.45 17.39
N ASN A 266 -8.26 21.40 18.71
CA ASN A 266 -9.33 21.08 19.66
C ASN A 266 -10.45 22.13 19.58
N ILE A 267 -10.02 23.39 19.48
CA ILE A 267 -10.88 24.56 19.40
C ILE A 267 -10.51 25.31 18.13
N SER A 268 -11.43 25.36 17.18
CA SER A 268 -11.26 26.23 16.02
C SER A 268 -11.43 27.69 16.45
N ASP A 269 -10.45 28.53 16.18
CA ASP A 269 -10.51 29.96 16.49
C ASP A 269 -11.42 30.72 15.51
N TYR A 270 -11.72 30.12 14.35
CA TYR A 270 -12.50 30.71 13.26
C TYR A 270 -13.69 29.83 12.88
N MET A 271 -14.85 30.46 12.63
CA MET A 271 -16.03 29.75 12.14
C MET A 271 -15.80 29.11 10.76
N GLU A 272 -14.97 29.70 9.91
CA GLU A 272 -14.64 29.14 8.59
C GLU A 272 -13.95 27.77 8.71
N ASP A 273 -12.92 27.67 9.55
CA ASP A 273 -12.20 26.43 9.85
C ASP A 273 -13.17 25.37 10.43
N MET A 274 -14.07 25.77 11.35
CA MET A 274 -15.10 24.85 11.86
C MET A 274 -16.03 24.39 10.73
N ASN A 275 -16.59 25.33 9.96
CA ASN A 275 -17.53 25.04 8.88
C ASN A 275 -16.95 24.12 7.81
N GLU A 276 -15.66 24.26 7.48
CA GLU A 276 -14.99 23.34 6.57
C GLU A 276 -14.94 21.91 7.13
N ASN A 277 -14.54 21.76 8.41
CA ASN A 277 -14.58 20.46 9.10
C ASN A 277 -16.00 19.89 9.17
N LEU A 278 -17.04 20.71 9.39
CA LEU A 278 -18.41 20.23 9.41
C LEU A 278 -18.85 19.72 8.01
N ARG A 279 -18.56 20.51 6.97
CA ARG A 279 -18.95 20.18 5.58
C ARG A 279 -18.28 18.91 5.06
N GLU A 280 -17.01 18.67 5.38
CA GLU A 280 -16.30 17.47 4.92
C GLU A 280 -16.78 16.19 5.62
N HIS A 281 -17.28 16.30 6.86
CA HIS A 281 -17.73 15.14 7.64
C HIS A 281 -19.20 14.75 7.39
N ILE A 282 -20.04 15.63 6.86
CA ILE A 282 -21.43 15.28 6.48
C ILE A 282 -21.48 14.10 5.49
N PRO A 283 -20.81 14.13 4.31
CA PRO A 283 -20.83 13.00 3.39
C PRO A 283 -20.12 11.76 3.96
N ALA A 284 -19.10 11.95 4.81
CA ALA A 284 -18.45 10.85 5.50
C ALA A 284 -19.41 10.10 6.45
N LEU A 285 -20.22 10.83 7.22
CA LEU A 285 -21.25 10.25 8.07
C LEU A 285 -22.32 9.54 7.25
N LEU A 286 -22.79 10.10 6.14
CA LEU A 286 -23.73 9.42 5.23
C LEU A 286 -23.14 8.11 4.69
N SER A 287 -21.85 8.10 4.35
CA SER A 287 -21.13 6.88 3.93
C SER A 287 -21.12 5.82 5.04
N ALA A 288 -20.97 6.20 6.30
CA ALA A 288 -21.09 5.29 7.44
C ALA A 288 -22.52 4.78 7.63
N VAL A 289 -23.53 5.65 7.53
CA VAL A 289 -24.97 5.27 7.63
C VAL A 289 -25.33 4.24 6.56
N LYS A 290 -24.82 4.41 5.34
CA LYS A 290 -25.01 3.45 4.22
C LYS A 290 -24.52 2.04 4.55
N GLU A 291 -23.46 1.90 5.34
CA GLU A 291 -22.87 0.60 5.69
C GLU A 291 -23.53 -0.08 6.91
N VAL A 292 -24.32 0.66 7.71
CA VAL A 292 -25.02 0.15 8.90
C VAL A 292 -25.76 -1.18 8.67
N PRO A 293 -26.53 -1.36 7.57
CA PRO A 293 -27.27 -2.60 7.36
C PRO A 293 -26.40 -3.83 7.10
N ASN A 294 -25.16 -3.64 6.65
CA ASN A 294 -24.25 -4.74 6.28
C ASN A 294 -23.67 -5.47 7.51
N TYR A 295 -23.67 -4.82 8.67
CA TYR A 295 -23.15 -5.36 9.93
C TYR A 295 -24.24 -5.84 10.90
N LYS A 296 -25.45 -6.06 10.38
CA LYS A 296 -26.55 -6.64 11.16
C LYS A 296 -26.17 -8.07 11.60
N LYS A 297 -26.28 -8.36 12.90
CA LYS A 297 -25.78 -9.61 13.52
C LYS A 297 -26.45 -10.89 13.01
N ASP A 298 -27.68 -10.79 12.53
CA ASP A 298 -28.48 -11.88 11.95
C ASP A 298 -28.49 -11.85 10.41
N SER A 299 -27.50 -11.20 9.78
CA SER A 299 -27.37 -11.19 8.32
C SER A 299 -27.09 -12.59 7.76
N ASN A 300 -27.81 -12.95 6.69
CA ASN A 300 -27.60 -14.20 5.95
C ASN A 300 -26.49 -14.08 4.89
N VAL A 301 -25.91 -12.89 4.68
CA VAL A 301 -24.81 -12.67 3.75
C VAL A 301 -23.50 -12.79 4.53
N LEU A 302 -22.88 -13.96 4.43
CA LEU A 302 -21.72 -14.31 5.24
C LEU A 302 -20.43 -13.70 4.67
N ARG A 303 -19.43 -13.50 5.53
CA ARG A 303 -18.07 -13.16 5.08
C ARG A 303 -17.56 -14.24 4.12
N VAL A 304 -16.85 -13.85 3.07
CA VAL A 304 -16.13 -14.76 2.18
C VAL A 304 -15.21 -15.66 3.00
N LYS A 305 -15.02 -16.91 2.59
CA LYS A 305 -14.09 -17.86 3.22
C LYS A 305 -12.83 -17.97 2.35
N SER A 306 -11.68 -18.19 3.00
CA SER A 306 -10.41 -18.56 2.34
C SER A 306 -10.10 -17.75 1.07
N PHE A 307 -9.89 -16.43 1.18
CA PHE A 307 -9.41 -15.62 0.06
C PHE A 307 -7.90 -15.81 -0.08
N GLU A 308 -7.45 -16.29 -1.23
CA GLU A 308 -6.07 -16.71 -1.47
C GLU A 308 -5.56 -16.22 -2.83
N VAL A 309 -4.24 -16.33 -3.00
CA VAL A 309 -3.53 -16.02 -4.23
C VAL A 309 -3.01 -17.33 -4.80
N SER A 310 -3.49 -17.72 -5.98
CA SER A 310 -3.08 -18.97 -6.63
C SER A 310 -1.83 -18.82 -7.48
N ASP A 311 -1.58 -17.64 -8.05
CA ASP A 311 -0.39 -17.33 -8.83
C ASP A 311 -0.04 -15.83 -8.80
N ILE A 312 1.25 -15.50 -8.89
CA ILE A 312 1.78 -14.13 -8.92
C ILE A 312 2.86 -14.03 -10.00
N GLY A 313 2.55 -13.33 -11.09
CA GLY A 313 3.52 -12.94 -12.10
C GLY A 313 4.11 -11.56 -11.87
N SER A 314 4.88 -11.10 -12.85
CA SER A 314 5.34 -9.70 -12.91
C SER A 314 4.24 -8.74 -13.33
N SER A 315 3.22 -9.23 -14.04
CA SER A 315 2.12 -8.42 -14.58
C SER A 315 0.73 -8.98 -14.29
N HIS A 316 0.62 -10.00 -13.42
CA HIS A 316 -0.67 -10.54 -13.02
C HIS A 316 -0.69 -11.07 -11.58
N VAL A 317 -1.90 -11.15 -11.02
CA VAL A 317 -2.21 -11.82 -9.76
C VAL A 317 -3.51 -12.61 -9.94
N ASP A 318 -3.45 -13.92 -9.70
CA ASP A 318 -4.62 -14.79 -9.73
C ASP A 318 -5.17 -15.00 -8.32
N LEU A 319 -6.45 -14.69 -8.15
CA LEU A 319 -7.15 -14.72 -6.88
C LEU A 319 -8.20 -15.83 -6.88
N ILE A 320 -8.34 -16.53 -5.76
CA ILE A 320 -9.36 -17.57 -5.55
C ILE A 320 -10.02 -17.40 -4.18
N TRP A 321 -11.28 -17.81 -4.05
CA TRP A 321 -11.98 -17.77 -2.78
C TRP A 321 -13.10 -18.81 -2.63
N GLU A 322 -13.45 -19.10 -1.39
CA GLU A 322 -14.51 -20.02 -1.04
C GLU A 322 -15.77 -19.28 -0.56
N TYR A 323 -16.92 -19.77 -1.01
CA TYR A 323 -18.21 -19.31 -0.53
C TYR A 323 -19.26 -20.42 -0.74
N LYS A 324 -20.31 -20.44 0.09
CA LYS A 324 -21.42 -21.39 -0.13
C LYS A 324 -22.13 -21.01 -1.43
N LYS A 325 -22.29 -21.97 -2.35
CA LYS A 325 -22.99 -21.74 -3.62
C LYS A 325 -24.40 -21.15 -3.37
N ASP A 326 -24.64 -19.95 -3.88
CA ASP A 326 -25.92 -19.23 -3.83
C ASP A 326 -26.05 -18.33 -5.07
N GLU A 327 -27.07 -18.57 -5.88
CA GLU A 327 -27.32 -17.85 -7.14
C GLU A 327 -27.68 -16.38 -6.93
N ASN A 328 -28.11 -16.01 -5.72
CA ASN A 328 -28.42 -14.64 -5.33
C ASN A 328 -27.18 -13.88 -4.82
N ILE A 329 -26.00 -14.49 -4.80
CA ILE A 329 -24.76 -13.87 -4.35
C ILE A 329 -23.84 -13.60 -5.54
N TYR A 330 -23.21 -12.42 -5.51
CA TYR A 330 -22.03 -12.09 -6.30
C TYR A 330 -20.97 -11.47 -5.38
N PHE A 331 -19.74 -11.34 -5.87
CA PHE A 331 -18.60 -10.82 -5.13
C PHE A 331 -18.14 -9.49 -5.71
N GLU A 332 -17.80 -8.55 -4.84
CA GLU A 332 -17.09 -7.32 -5.19
C GLU A 332 -15.62 -7.50 -4.83
N VAL A 333 -14.73 -7.42 -5.81
CA VAL A 333 -13.27 -7.46 -5.62
C VAL A 333 -12.72 -6.06 -5.85
N TYR A 334 -11.96 -5.56 -4.88
CA TYR A 334 -11.35 -4.23 -4.90
C TYR A 334 -9.84 -4.34 -4.91
N ARG A 335 -9.17 -3.44 -5.63
CA ARG A 335 -7.70 -3.35 -5.68
C ARG A 335 -7.22 -1.96 -5.34
N SER A 336 -6.19 -1.85 -4.52
CA SER A 336 -5.49 -0.59 -4.25
C SER A 336 -3.98 -0.76 -4.35
N ASN A 337 -3.27 0.35 -4.58
CA ASN A 337 -1.80 0.40 -4.59
C ASN A 337 -1.22 0.78 -3.22
N GLU A 338 -2.10 1.05 -2.24
CA GLU A 338 -1.73 1.49 -0.90
C GLU A 338 -2.55 0.71 0.14
N ASN A 339 -1.94 0.50 1.30
CA ASN A 339 -2.56 -0.16 2.44
C ASN A 339 -3.73 0.67 2.97
N LYS A 340 -4.80 0.00 3.43
CA LYS A 340 -5.99 0.64 4.04
C LYS A 340 -6.65 1.74 3.19
N LYS A 341 -6.61 1.61 1.86
CA LYS A 341 -7.43 2.45 0.98
C LYS A 341 -8.91 2.04 1.02
N PHE A 342 -9.76 3.00 0.62
CA PHE A 342 -11.19 2.84 0.49
C PHE A 342 -11.55 1.68 -0.45
N CYS A 343 -12.79 1.19 -0.37
CA CYS A 343 -13.37 0.22 -1.31
C CYS A 343 -14.65 0.85 -1.88
N MET A 344 -14.50 1.50 -3.04
CA MET A 344 -15.54 2.27 -3.74
C MET A 344 -15.52 1.95 -5.23
N ASP A 345 -16.45 2.52 -6.00
CA ASP A 345 -16.53 2.28 -7.45
C ASP A 345 -15.22 2.63 -8.19
N ALA A 346 -14.48 3.64 -7.70
CA ALA A 346 -13.22 4.08 -8.29
C ALA A 346 -12.10 3.02 -8.27
N ASN A 347 -12.20 1.99 -7.41
CA ASN A 347 -11.21 0.93 -7.30
C ASN A 347 -11.83 -0.48 -7.23
N LEU A 348 -13.08 -0.59 -7.66
CA LEU A 348 -13.76 -1.85 -7.89
C LEU A 348 -13.20 -2.49 -9.16
N LEU A 349 -12.60 -3.66 -8.99
CA LEU A 349 -11.94 -4.39 -10.08
C LEU A 349 -12.94 -5.31 -10.79
N ALA A 350 -13.80 -5.98 -10.03
CA ALA A 350 -14.75 -6.93 -10.59
C ALA A 350 -16.02 -7.08 -9.73
N GLN A 351 -17.13 -7.30 -10.42
CA GLN A 351 -18.35 -7.88 -9.87
C GLN A 351 -18.58 -9.24 -10.55
N THR A 352 -18.46 -10.33 -9.80
CA THR A 352 -18.47 -11.67 -10.39
C THR A 352 -19.19 -12.68 -9.51
N GLN A 353 -19.76 -13.73 -10.11
CA GLN A 353 -20.21 -14.92 -9.39
C GLN A 353 -19.17 -16.05 -9.44
N SER A 354 -18.08 -15.85 -10.18
CA SER A 354 -16.93 -16.74 -10.15
C SER A 354 -16.33 -16.79 -8.75
N HIS A 355 -15.64 -17.89 -8.46
CA HIS A 355 -14.85 -18.10 -7.25
C HIS A 355 -13.36 -17.83 -7.48
N SER A 356 -13.05 -17.23 -8.63
CA SER A 356 -11.71 -16.81 -9.01
C SER A 356 -11.75 -15.56 -9.87
N PHE A 357 -10.65 -14.82 -9.86
CA PHE A 357 -10.42 -13.65 -10.69
C PHE A 357 -8.93 -13.48 -11.01
N SER A 358 -8.61 -13.27 -12.28
CA SER A 358 -7.24 -12.97 -12.74
C SER A 358 -7.11 -11.47 -13.01
N ASP A 359 -6.29 -10.80 -12.21
CA ASP A 359 -5.94 -9.40 -12.41
C ASP A 359 -4.67 -9.32 -13.27
N ILE A 360 -4.77 -8.75 -14.47
CA ILE A 360 -3.69 -8.71 -15.47
C ILE A 360 -3.32 -7.26 -15.82
N ASN A 361 -2.18 -7.07 -16.49
CA ASN A 361 -1.60 -5.75 -16.83
C ASN A 361 -1.15 -4.95 -15.59
N LEU A 362 -0.59 -5.65 -14.61
CA LEU A 362 0.01 -5.07 -13.42
C LEU A 362 1.44 -4.60 -13.69
N GLU A 363 1.92 -3.67 -12.86
CA GLU A 363 3.31 -3.25 -12.84
C GLU A 363 4.15 -4.30 -12.10
N SER A 364 5.37 -4.55 -12.57
CA SER A 364 6.33 -5.41 -11.90
C SER A 364 6.86 -4.80 -10.60
N ASN A 365 7.21 -5.65 -9.63
CA ASN A 365 7.75 -5.26 -8.34
C ASN A 365 6.89 -4.21 -7.59
N LYS A 366 5.57 -4.30 -7.73
CA LYS A 366 4.61 -3.35 -7.18
C LYS A 366 3.74 -4.02 -6.12
N ASP A 367 3.50 -3.31 -5.02
CA ASP A 367 2.57 -3.75 -3.99
C ASP A 367 1.12 -3.51 -4.43
N TYR A 368 0.28 -4.53 -4.30
CA TYR A 368 -1.15 -4.48 -4.50
C TYR A 368 -1.89 -5.02 -3.27
N PHE A 369 -3.04 -4.41 -2.98
CA PHE A 369 -3.87 -4.70 -1.83
C PHE A 369 -5.28 -5.07 -2.30
N TYR A 370 -5.71 -6.28 -1.98
CA TYR A 370 -6.99 -6.82 -2.43
C TYR A 370 -7.97 -6.99 -1.28
N ASN A 371 -9.19 -6.51 -1.48
CA ASN A 371 -10.31 -6.71 -0.56
C ASN A 371 -11.47 -7.36 -1.29
N ILE A 372 -12.22 -8.21 -0.61
CA ILE A 372 -13.37 -8.91 -1.18
C ILE A 372 -14.51 -8.96 -0.18
N ARG A 373 -15.74 -8.85 -0.70
CA ARG A 373 -16.97 -9.15 0.05
C ARG A 373 -18.05 -9.74 -0.86
N ALA A 374 -18.97 -10.49 -0.25
CA ALA A 374 -20.16 -11.01 -0.90
C ALA A 374 -21.30 -9.98 -0.87
N VAL A 375 -22.15 -9.98 -1.89
CA VAL A 375 -23.29 -9.07 -2.01
C VAL A 375 -24.52 -9.84 -2.47
N ASN A 376 -25.65 -9.60 -1.80
CA ASN A 376 -26.93 -10.12 -2.23
C ASN A 376 -27.51 -9.30 -3.39
N LYS A 377 -27.80 -9.96 -4.51
CA LYS A 377 -28.32 -9.33 -5.73
C LYS A 377 -29.62 -8.56 -5.51
N LYS A 378 -30.52 -9.08 -4.68
CA LYS A 378 -31.87 -8.56 -4.46
C LYS A 378 -31.90 -7.48 -3.40
N THR A 379 -31.36 -7.78 -2.21
CA THR A 379 -31.42 -6.85 -1.07
C THR A 379 -30.32 -5.80 -1.08
N LYS A 380 -29.26 -6.02 -1.88
CA LYS A 380 -28.01 -5.23 -1.89
C LYS A 380 -27.24 -5.22 -0.57
N VAL A 381 -27.68 -6.01 0.41
CA VAL A 381 -26.94 -6.24 1.66
C VAL A 381 -25.62 -6.93 1.34
N LYS A 382 -24.56 -6.45 1.96
CA LYS A 382 -23.20 -6.89 1.74
C LYS A 382 -22.68 -7.61 2.98
N SER A 383 -21.79 -8.57 2.79
CA SER A 383 -21.07 -9.20 3.90
C SER A 383 -20.02 -8.25 4.48
N PRO A 384 -19.56 -8.51 5.71
CA PRO A 384 -18.24 -8.07 6.14
C PRO A 384 -17.16 -8.47 5.13
N PHE A 385 -16.07 -7.72 5.08
CA PHE A 385 -14.92 -7.96 4.21
C PHE A 385 -14.08 -9.13 4.70
N PHE A 386 -13.42 -9.86 3.81
CA PHE A 386 -12.37 -10.78 4.23
C PHE A 386 -11.10 -10.00 4.66
N PRO A 387 -10.26 -10.53 5.58
CA PRO A 387 -8.96 -9.92 5.89
C PRO A 387 -8.12 -9.66 4.64
N GLN A 388 -7.75 -8.38 4.45
CA GLN A 388 -7.05 -7.88 3.26
C GLN A 388 -5.85 -8.78 2.89
N ILE A 389 -5.66 -8.99 1.58
CA ILE A 389 -4.47 -9.63 1.04
C ILE A 389 -3.51 -8.54 0.57
N ARG A 390 -2.23 -8.69 0.92
CA ARG A 390 -1.15 -7.90 0.33
C ARG A 390 -0.25 -8.79 -0.52
N VAL A 391 -0.01 -8.38 -1.75
CA VAL A 391 0.85 -9.06 -2.72
C VAL A 391 1.84 -8.05 -3.29
N LYS A 392 3.04 -8.53 -3.61
CA LYS A 392 3.98 -7.80 -4.46
C LYS A 392 4.19 -8.61 -5.73
N THR A 393 3.94 -8.01 -6.90
CA THR A 393 4.23 -8.65 -8.18
C THR A 393 5.72 -8.99 -8.30
N SER A 394 6.00 -10.04 -9.05
CA SER A 394 7.38 -10.46 -9.34
C SER A 394 8.11 -9.39 -10.15
N LEU A 395 9.45 -9.43 -10.14
CA LEU A 395 10.27 -8.62 -11.05
C LEU A 395 10.13 -9.15 -12.48
N GLU A 396 10.22 -8.27 -13.47
CA GLU A 396 10.48 -8.71 -14.84
C GLU A 396 11.82 -9.45 -14.90
N PHE A 397 11.99 -10.28 -15.94
CA PHE A 397 13.17 -11.14 -16.04
C PHE A 397 14.48 -10.35 -16.10
N ASP A 398 14.46 -9.11 -16.59
CA ASP A 398 15.62 -8.21 -16.74
C ASP A 398 15.74 -7.13 -15.63
N GLU A 399 14.87 -7.18 -14.62
CA GLU A 399 14.84 -6.19 -13.54
C GLU A 399 15.51 -6.67 -12.25
N PHE A 400 15.99 -5.70 -11.48
CA PHE A 400 16.51 -5.87 -10.13
C PHE A 400 15.76 -4.93 -9.19
N SER A 401 15.61 -5.30 -7.92
CA SER A 401 15.06 -4.40 -6.90
C SER A 401 15.99 -4.24 -5.72
N ARG A 402 15.96 -3.05 -5.10
CA ARG A 402 16.62 -2.81 -3.82
C ARG A 402 15.85 -1.87 -2.94
N THR A 403 15.94 -2.10 -1.63
CA THR A 403 15.51 -1.14 -0.61
C THR A 403 16.72 -0.74 0.20
N TYR A 404 17.07 0.55 0.16
CA TYR A 404 18.11 1.12 1.00
C TYR A 404 17.47 1.91 2.13
N TYR A 405 17.95 1.68 3.36
CA TYR A 405 17.45 2.35 4.55
C TYR A 405 18.40 3.48 4.96
N ALA A 406 17.85 4.49 5.63
CA ALA A 406 18.64 5.57 6.18
C ALA A 406 19.62 5.08 7.28
N SER A 407 20.83 5.61 7.21
CA SER A 407 21.89 5.41 8.20
C SER A 407 21.52 6.14 9.49
N ALA A 408 21.42 5.41 10.61
CA ALA A 408 21.00 6.00 11.89
C ALA A 408 21.89 7.18 12.31
N ALA A 409 23.21 6.99 12.36
CA ALA A 409 24.15 7.96 12.92
C ALA A 409 24.15 9.34 12.21
N THR A 410 23.80 9.38 10.92
CA THR A 410 23.84 10.60 10.10
C THR A 410 22.45 11.05 9.66
N THR A 411 21.40 10.49 10.25
CA THR A 411 20.02 10.91 10.02
C THR A 411 19.48 11.61 11.25
N GLY A 412 18.96 12.82 11.09
CA GLY A 412 18.53 13.68 12.21
C GLY A 412 17.87 14.97 11.73
N TYR A 413 17.64 15.91 12.64
CA TYR A 413 17.10 17.22 12.31
C TYR A 413 17.86 18.34 13.03
N VAL A 414 17.91 19.50 12.39
CA VAL A 414 18.41 20.75 12.98
C VAL A 414 17.27 21.74 13.12
N SER A 415 17.36 22.61 14.12
CA SER A 415 16.44 23.73 14.32
C SER A 415 17.23 25.00 14.59
N GLU A 416 16.77 26.11 14.02
CA GLU A 416 17.37 27.45 14.09
C GLU A 416 17.67 27.91 15.52
N ASN A 417 16.69 27.77 16.42
CA ASN A 417 16.78 28.31 17.78
C ASN A 417 17.26 27.29 18.82
N LEU A 418 17.66 26.07 18.42
CA LEU A 418 18.12 25.02 19.33
C LEU A 418 19.66 24.93 19.36
N LYS A 419 20.22 24.88 20.58
CA LYS A 419 21.68 24.85 20.80
C LYS A 419 22.30 23.45 20.84
N ASN A 420 21.50 22.41 20.71
CA ASN A 420 21.89 21.01 20.95
C ASN A 420 21.47 20.08 19.79
N ASN A 421 21.58 20.59 18.56
CA ASN A 421 21.16 19.89 17.35
C ASN A 421 21.90 18.55 17.14
N ASP A 422 23.15 18.44 17.58
CA ASP A 422 23.95 17.21 17.61
C ASP A 422 23.22 16.03 18.26
N LYS A 423 22.46 16.29 19.35
CA LYS A 423 21.73 15.26 20.09
C LYS A 423 20.49 14.75 19.36
N HIS A 424 20.12 15.35 18.22
CA HIS A 424 18.94 14.96 17.45
C HIS A 424 19.21 13.90 16.39
N PHE A 425 20.47 13.50 16.18
CA PHE A 425 20.85 12.50 15.19
C PHE A 425 20.82 11.07 15.75
N GLY A 426 20.30 10.12 14.98
CA GLY A 426 20.28 8.67 15.25
C GLY A 426 19.33 8.15 16.32
N ILE A 427 18.81 9.01 17.21
CA ILE A 427 17.98 8.58 18.35
C ILE A 427 16.58 9.21 18.39
N ASN A 428 16.33 10.27 17.61
CA ASN A 428 15.12 11.09 17.69
C ASN A 428 14.33 11.08 16.38
N SER A 429 13.00 11.25 16.49
CA SER A 429 12.15 11.54 15.33
C SER A 429 12.56 12.84 14.65
N LEU A 430 12.26 12.96 13.36
CA LEU A 430 12.64 14.11 12.54
C LEU A 430 11.55 15.19 12.62
N PHE A 431 11.90 16.42 12.97
CA PHE A 431 10.96 17.55 12.98
C PHE A 431 11.25 18.45 11.78
N VAL A 432 10.23 18.71 10.95
CA VAL A 432 10.36 19.51 9.72
C VAL A 432 9.24 20.53 9.59
N GLY A 433 9.61 21.79 9.39
CA GLY A 433 8.69 22.94 9.27
C GLY A 433 9.12 24.09 10.17
N ILE A 434 8.16 24.89 10.65
CA ILE A 434 8.41 26.05 11.50
C ILE A 434 7.62 25.99 12.81
N ASP A 435 8.27 26.40 13.90
CA ASP A 435 7.68 26.55 15.23
C ASP A 435 8.21 27.83 15.87
N GLU A 436 7.36 28.60 16.54
CA GLU A 436 7.72 29.89 17.15
C GLU A 436 8.89 29.77 18.13
N ASN A 437 9.04 28.64 18.83
CA ASN A 437 10.14 28.42 19.78
C ASN A 437 11.37 27.80 19.11
N LYS A 438 11.20 26.89 18.15
CA LYS A 438 12.32 26.20 17.48
C LYS A 438 12.89 26.95 16.28
N GLY A 439 12.15 27.90 15.72
CA GLY A 439 12.42 28.48 14.41
C GLY A 439 12.22 27.48 13.29
N ILE A 440 12.90 27.68 12.16
CA ILE A 440 12.89 26.76 11.01
C ILE A 440 13.59 25.45 11.39
N SER A 441 13.06 24.31 10.94
CA SER A 441 13.66 23.00 11.13
C SER A 441 13.74 22.19 9.84
N TYR A 442 14.90 21.58 9.61
CA TYR A 442 15.19 20.71 8.47
C TYR A 442 15.57 19.32 8.96
N ALA A 443 15.22 18.28 8.19
CA ALA A 443 15.72 16.93 8.44
C ALA A 443 16.75 16.53 7.38
N LEU A 444 17.85 15.94 7.83
CA LEU A 444 18.91 15.38 6.99
C LEU A 444 18.86 13.86 7.07
N ILE A 445 18.91 13.23 5.91
CA ILE A 445 18.76 11.78 5.77
C ILE A 445 19.83 11.27 4.82
N THR A 446 20.75 10.45 5.33
CA THR A 446 21.80 9.82 4.53
C THR A 446 21.43 8.37 4.25
N ILE A 447 21.56 7.95 3.00
CA ILE A 447 21.32 6.58 2.56
C ILE A 447 22.59 6.04 1.89
N ASN A 448 23.11 4.92 2.40
CA ASN A 448 24.22 4.21 1.78
C ASN A 448 23.71 3.32 0.64
N VAL A 449 24.22 3.56 -0.57
CA VAL A 449 23.86 2.86 -1.81
C VAL A 449 25.06 2.13 -2.41
N LYS A 450 26.13 1.87 -1.63
CA LYS A 450 27.39 1.23 -2.07
C LYS A 450 27.19 -0.03 -2.88
N THR A 451 26.17 -0.80 -2.53
CA THR A 451 25.94 -2.09 -3.16
C THR A 451 25.25 -1.95 -4.53
N LEU A 452 24.72 -0.77 -4.91
CA LEU A 452 24.08 -0.54 -6.21
C LEU A 452 25.09 -0.80 -7.34
N ALA A 453 24.69 -1.57 -8.35
CA ALA A 453 25.59 -1.91 -9.45
C ALA A 453 26.05 -0.65 -10.21
N ALA A 454 27.35 -0.58 -10.52
CA ALA A 454 27.95 0.56 -11.21
C ALA A 454 27.29 0.84 -12.58
N ASN A 455 26.83 -0.22 -13.27
CA ASN A 455 26.11 -0.20 -14.55
C ASN A 455 24.58 -0.28 -14.42
N ALA A 456 24.01 -0.10 -13.22
CA ALA A 456 22.56 -0.01 -13.05
C ALA A 456 21.93 1.17 -13.81
N ILE A 457 20.79 0.94 -14.46
CA ILE A 457 19.92 1.96 -15.04
C ILE A 457 18.63 1.97 -14.22
N ILE A 458 18.41 3.02 -13.44
CA ILE A 458 17.28 3.10 -12.51
C ILE A 458 15.99 3.31 -13.30
N LYS A 459 15.08 2.34 -13.22
CA LYS A 459 13.76 2.37 -13.89
C LYS A 459 12.75 3.17 -13.06
N SER A 460 12.74 2.92 -11.75
CA SER A 460 11.85 3.61 -10.82
C SER A 460 12.51 3.75 -9.46
N ALA A 461 12.25 4.87 -8.78
CA ALA A 461 12.71 5.12 -7.43
C ALA A 461 11.59 5.77 -6.60
N SER A 462 11.48 5.41 -5.33
CA SER A 462 10.60 6.12 -4.38
C SER A 462 11.29 6.31 -3.05
N PHE A 463 11.28 7.54 -2.54
CA PHE A 463 11.71 7.85 -1.19
C PHE A 463 10.51 7.89 -0.25
N ASN A 464 10.59 7.21 0.89
CA ASN A 464 9.47 6.94 1.77
C ASN A 464 9.73 7.43 3.19
N LEU A 465 8.80 8.22 3.75
CA LEU A 465 8.78 8.68 5.14
C LEU A 465 7.44 8.39 5.81
N TYR A 466 7.50 8.09 7.11
CA TYR A 466 6.31 7.83 7.90
C TYR A 466 6.00 9.00 8.86
N PRO A 467 4.89 9.72 8.67
CA PRO A 467 4.48 10.80 9.56
C PRO A 467 3.92 10.28 10.88
N ILE A 468 4.23 10.99 11.96
CA ILE A 468 3.76 10.74 13.33
C ILE A 468 3.10 12.03 13.84
N ASN A 469 1.91 11.92 14.44
CA ASN A 469 1.25 13.05 15.09
C ASN A 469 1.37 12.86 16.61
N ARG A 470 2.15 13.73 17.27
CA ARG A 470 2.21 13.84 18.73
C ARG A 470 1.71 15.22 19.13
N VAL A 471 1.59 15.50 20.43
CA VAL A 471 1.15 16.81 20.95
C VAL A 471 1.99 18.00 20.42
N SER A 472 3.16 17.73 19.85
CA SER A 472 4.09 18.70 19.27
C SER A 472 3.96 18.91 17.75
N THR A 473 2.92 18.42 17.07
CA THR A 473 2.72 18.63 15.62
C THR A 473 1.41 19.37 15.33
N THR A 474 1.47 20.32 14.41
CA THR A 474 0.31 21.11 13.95
C THR A 474 0.47 21.28 12.44
N ILE A 475 -0.52 20.82 11.67
CA ILE A 475 -0.51 20.86 10.21
C ILE A 475 -1.80 21.52 9.74
N GLU A 476 -1.78 22.84 9.61
CA GLU A 476 -2.87 23.60 9.00
C GLU A 476 -2.83 23.47 7.47
N LYS A 477 -3.93 23.81 6.79
CA LYS A 477 -4.06 23.69 5.33
C LYS A 477 -3.28 24.80 4.58
N TYR A 478 -1.96 24.91 4.79
CA TYR A 478 -1.09 25.82 4.05
C TYR A 478 0.39 25.40 4.02
N GLY A 479 1.01 25.57 2.85
CA GLY A 479 2.41 25.19 2.64
C GLY A 479 2.57 23.73 2.27
N GLU A 480 3.82 23.37 1.99
CA GLU A 480 4.19 22.10 1.37
C GLU A 480 5.51 21.57 1.95
N TRP A 481 5.72 20.26 1.81
CA TRP A 481 6.93 19.57 2.22
C TRP A 481 7.65 18.99 1.00
N ASN A 482 8.93 19.31 0.91
CA ASN A 482 9.79 19.00 -0.22
C ASN A 482 10.96 18.14 0.24
N VAL A 483 11.48 17.31 -0.65
CA VAL A 483 12.69 16.51 -0.43
C VAL A 483 13.71 16.88 -1.50
N GLY A 484 14.80 17.49 -1.09
CA GLY A 484 15.90 17.92 -1.94
C GLY A 484 17.10 16.97 -1.83
N ILE A 485 17.73 16.67 -2.96
CA ILE A 485 19.05 16.02 -2.99
C ILE A 485 20.11 17.09 -2.76
N VAL A 486 20.92 16.89 -1.72
CA VAL A 486 21.96 17.83 -1.30
C VAL A 486 23.21 17.68 -2.17
N ASN A 487 23.80 18.81 -2.57
CA ASN A 487 25.14 18.83 -3.11
C ASN A 487 26.16 18.55 -2.00
N GLN A 488 26.76 17.36 -2.03
CA GLN A 488 27.71 16.95 -1.01
C GLN A 488 29.01 17.77 -1.01
N ASP A 489 29.32 18.53 -2.08
CA ASP A 489 30.46 19.47 -2.10
C ASP A 489 30.24 20.72 -1.25
N THR A 490 28.98 21.09 -0.98
CA THR A 490 28.61 22.26 -0.18
C THR A 490 28.18 21.87 1.24
N MET A 491 28.36 20.60 1.63
CA MET A 491 28.05 20.15 2.98
C MET A 491 29.07 20.67 4.00
N GLY A 492 28.58 21.46 4.95
CA GLY A 492 29.26 21.77 6.22
C GLY A 492 28.96 20.72 7.31
N ASP A 493 28.92 21.16 8.56
CA ASP A 493 28.51 20.34 9.69
C ASP A 493 27.01 20.08 9.64
N ILE A 494 26.60 18.81 9.46
CA ILE A 494 25.20 18.40 9.40
C ILE A 494 24.42 18.69 10.69
N THR A 495 25.10 18.97 11.80
CA THR A 495 24.50 19.31 13.09
C THR A 495 24.39 20.82 13.32
N ASN A 496 25.01 21.64 12.48
CA ASN A 496 24.89 23.09 12.51
C ASN A 496 23.70 23.55 11.64
N PHE A 497 22.88 24.46 12.15
CA PHE A 497 21.70 24.93 11.42
C PHE A 497 22.06 25.77 10.19
N ASP A 498 23.00 26.71 10.32
CA ASP A 498 23.38 27.63 9.24
C ASP A 498 24.02 26.84 8.09
N ASP A 499 24.93 25.91 8.41
CA ASP A 499 25.54 25.02 7.41
C ASP A 499 24.47 24.21 6.66
N VAL A 500 23.50 23.64 7.38
CA VAL A 500 22.39 22.90 6.77
C VAL A 500 21.47 23.79 5.96
N ASN A 501 21.19 25.01 6.41
CA ASN A 501 20.34 25.97 5.69
C ASN A 501 20.98 26.39 4.37
N ASP A 502 22.30 26.59 4.37
CA ASP A 502 23.06 27.09 3.24
C ASP A 502 23.48 25.97 2.25
N MET A 503 23.24 24.70 2.59
CA MET A 503 23.44 23.57 1.67
C MET A 503 22.70 23.79 0.35
N GLU A 504 23.43 23.61 -0.75
CA GLU A 504 22.86 23.68 -2.10
C GLU A 504 22.01 22.43 -2.38
N ILE A 505 20.78 22.62 -2.84
CA ILE A 505 19.92 21.55 -3.34
C ILE A 505 20.10 21.42 -4.84
N ILE A 506 20.62 20.27 -5.28
CA ILE A 506 20.82 19.98 -6.70
C ILE A 506 19.46 19.86 -7.42
N SER A 507 18.52 19.15 -6.78
CA SER A 507 17.22 18.86 -7.35
C SER A 507 16.24 18.42 -6.25
N TYR A 508 14.97 18.79 -6.40
CA TYR A 508 13.88 18.23 -5.60
C TYR A 508 13.32 16.98 -6.28
N ILE A 509 12.98 15.95 -5.49
CA ILE A 509 12.47 14.67 -5.99
C ILE A 509 10.95 14.55 -5.84
N GLY A 510 10.31 14.00 -6.86
CA GLY A 510 8.86 13.79 -6.88
C GLY A 510 8.04 15.06 -6.69
N GLN A 511 6.76 14.88 -6.36
CA GLN A 511 5.86 16.00 -6.10
C GLN A 511 5.93 16.45 -4.64
N ALA A 512 5.88 17.77 -4.44
CA ALA A 512 5.73 18.37 -3.11
C ALA A 512 4.48 17.81 -2.41
N THR A 513 4.59 17.50 -1.12
CA THR A 513 3.43 17.05 -0.34
C THR A 513 2.73 18.26 0.25
N GLN A 514 1.47 18.49 -0.14
CA GLN A 514 0.67 19.58 0.40
C GLN A 514 0.28 19.28 1.86
N SER A 515 0.10 20.33 2.66
CA SER A 515 -0.33 20.17 4.06
C SER A 515 -1.60 19.35 4.25
N SER A 516 -2.57 19.49 3.34
CA SER A 516 -3.83 18.72 3.42
C SER A 516 -3.61 17.22 3.27
N GLN A 517 -2.51 16.81 2.64
CA GLN A 517 -2.12 15.42 2.48
C GLN A 517 -1.29 14.92 3.67
N LEU A 518 -0.96 15.76 4.65
CA LEU A 518 -0.09 15.38 5.76
C LEU A 518 -0.88 15.06 7.03
N THR A 519 -1.03 13.77 7.28
CA THR A 519 -1.59 13.21 8.51
C THR A 519 -0.81 11.97 8.93
N GLN A 520 -0.85 11.62 10.22
CA GLN A 520 -0.22 10.40 10.72
C GLN A 520 -0.88 9.15 10.15
N GLY A 521 -0.13 8.04 10.13
CA GLY A 521 -0.70 6.75 9.75
C GLY A 521 -0.74 6.48 8.24
N ILE A 522 -0.29 7.43 7.41
CA ILE A 522 -0.19 7.27 5.96
C ILE A 522 1.24 7.57 5.53
N TRP A 523 1.90 6.59 4.92
CA TRP A 523 3.23 6.77 4.33
C TRP A 523 3.22 7.89 3.30
N ARG A 524 4.26 8.72 3.30
CA ARG A 524 4.53 9.65 2.21
C ARG A 524 5.64 9.11 1.35
N SER A 525 5.36 9.06 0.05
CA SER A 525 6.23 8.48 -0.97
C SER A 525 6.46 9.51 -2.05
N TRP A 526 7.69 10.00 -2.16
CA TRP A 526 8.13 10.85 -3.27
C TRP A 526 8.62 9.93 -4.38
N HIS A 527 7.76 9.74 -5.39
CA HIS A 527 8.06 8.95 -6.58
C HIS A 527 8.85 9.80 -7.56
N LEU A 528 10.04 9.33 -7.92
CA LEU A 528 10.90 10.05 -8.86
C LEU A 528 10.35 9.93 -10.28
N SER A 529 10.39 11.03 -11.02
CA SER A 529 10.11 11.01 -12.47
C SER A 529 11.17 10.20 -13.23
N GLY A 530 10.89 9.83 -14.48
CA GLY A 530 11.87 9.12 -15.32
C GLY A 530 13.18 9.92 -15.51
N ILE A 531 13.09 11.24 -15.61
CA ILE A 531 14.25 12.14 -15.70
C ILE A 531 15.03 12.15 -14.38
N GLU A 532 14.34 12.23 -13.24
CA GLU A 532 14.96 12.14 -11.91
C GLU A 532 15.64 10.79 -11.69
N CYS A 533 15.05 9.68 -12.13
CA CYS A 533 15.67 8.35 -12.06
C CYS A 533 16.98 8.27 -12.87
N LEU A 534 16.99 8.83 -14.09
CA LEU A 534 18.19 8.91 -14.92
C LEU A 534 19.28 9.81 -14.31
N ALA A 535 18.88 10.86 -13.60
CA ALA A 535 19.79 11.78 -12.94
C ALA A 535 20.30 11.27 -11.58
N LEU A 536 19.53 10.44 -10.86
CA LEU A 536 19.81 10.01 -9.49
C LEU A 536 21.22 9.44 -9.32
N LYS A 537 21.69 8.66 -10.30
CA LYS A 537 23.05 8.12 -10.28
C LYS A 537 24.15 9.18 -10.29
N LYS A 538 23.93 10.29 -11.00
CA LYS A 538 24.89 11.40 -11.06
C LYS A 538 25.01 12.12 -9.71
N PHE A 539 24.04 11.95 -8.83
CA PHE A 539 24.02 12.55 -7.49
C PHE A 539 24.57 11.62 -6.41
N ILE A 540 24.87 10.35 -6.74
CA ILE A 540 25.55 9.45 -5.81
C ILE A 540 27.00 9.88 -5.71
N LYS A 541 27.43 10.22 -4.50
CA LYS A 541 28.83 10.53 -4.19
C LYS A 541 29.22 9.80 -2.92
N ASN A 542 30.46 9.29 -2.87
CA ASN A 542 30.98 8.51 -1.74
C ASN A 542 30.05 7.33 -1.36
N ASP A 543 29.46 6.66 -2.36
CA ASP A 543 28.49 5.58 -2.18
C ASP A 543 27.22 5.99 -1.39
N GLN A 544 26.90 7.29 -1.33
CA GLN A 544 25.80 7.82 -0.53
C GLN A 544 24.94 8.83 -1.30
N ILE A 545 23.69 8.92 -0.86
CA ILE A 545 22.76 9.99 -1.20
C ILE A 545 22.43 10.72 0.11
N VAL A 546 22.46 12.05 0.08
CA VAL A 546 22.07 12.91 1.20
C VAL A 546 20.83 13.69 0.79
N LEU A 547 19.76 13.55 1.58
CA LEU A 547 18.48 14.19 1.35
C LEU A 547 18.21 15.21 2.47
N ARG A 548 17.76 16.41 2.09
CA ARG A 548 17.21 17.41 3.01
C ARG A 548 15.69 17.46 2.83
N VAL A 549 14.96 17.25 3.93
CA VAL A 549 13.50 17.41 3.96
C VAL A 549 13.20 18.79 4.51
N GLU A 550 12.38 19.54 3.78
CA GLU A 550 11.99 20.92 4.09
C GLU A 550 10.48 21.04 4.19
N GLY A 551 10.03 22.01 4.98
CA GLY A 551 8.62 22.37 5.11
C GLY A 551 8.44 23.89 5.09
N PRO A 552 7.27 24.40 5.49
CA PRO A 552 7.00 25.83 5.54
C PRO A 552 8.01 26.57 6.44
N LYS A 553 8.45 27.75 5.98
CA LYS A 553 9.45 28.60 6.66
C LYS A 553 8.84 29.86 7.28
N GLU A 554 7.52 30.04 7.14
CA GLU A 554 6.80 31.20 7.65
C GLU A 554 5.50 30.77 8.33
N LEU A 555 5.13 31.49 9.40
CA LEU A 555 3.88 31.29 10.13
C LEU A 555 2.84 32.30 9.64
N LYS A 556 1.60 31.83 9.41
CA LYS A 556 0.47 32.73 9.20
C LYS A 556 0.12 33.45 10.50
N ILE A 557 -0.55 34.60 10.39
CA ILE A 557 -1.03 35.39 11.54
C ILE A 557 -1.81 34.49 12.51
N ALA A 558 -1.53 34.63 13.81
CA ALA A 558 -2.13 33.84 14.89
C ALA A 558 -1.88 32.31 14.80
N ARG A 559 -0.77 31.91 14.17
CA ARG A 559 -0.25 30.53 14.19
C ARG A 559 1.11 30.53 14.86
N ASN A 560 1.33 29.57 15.77
CA ASN A 560 2.60 29.39 16.46
C ASN A 560 3.42 28.21 15.90
N LYS A 561 2.83 27.41 15.00
CA LYS A 561 3.45 26.20 14.47
C LYS A 561 2.85 25.76 13.14
N GLN A 562 3.71 25.26 12.25
CA GLN A 562 3.39 24.47 11.06
C GLN A 562 4.50 23.42 10.87
N MET A 563 4.35 22.27 11.51
CA MET A 563 5.45 21.34 11.77
C MET A 563 4.96 19.89 11.75
N MET A 564 5.64 19.03 10.98
CA MET A 564 5.43 17.59 10.94
C MET A 564 6.57 16.87 11.67
N GLN A 565 6.23 15.77 12.34
CA GLN A 565 7.18 14.84 12.92
C GLN A 565 7.19 13.57 12.07
N TRP A 566 8.38 13.07 11.74
CA TRP A 566 8.57 11.86 10.94
C TRP A 566 9.32 10.79 11.75
N ASP A 567 8.97 9.54 11.53
CA ASP A 567 9.67 8.43 12.17
C ASP A 567 11.06 8.24 11.55
N ILE A 568 12.05 8.04 12.41
CA ILE A 568 13.39 7.61 12.01
C ILE A 568 13.54 6.07 12.11
N GLY A 569 12.62 5.41 12.81
CA GLY A 569 12.57 3.96 13.04
C GLY A 569 13.56 3.45 14.09
N TYR A 570 14.33 4.33 14.73
CA TYR A 570 15.31 4.03 15.77
C TYR A 570 14.99 4.76 17.08
N GLY A 571 15.63 4.32 18.17
CA GLY A 571 15.55 4.97 19.48
C GLY A 571 14.23 4.70 20.23
N LYS A 572 14.15 5.24 21.45
CA LYS A 572 13.00 5.06 22.36
C LYS A 572 11.68 5.61 21.80
N PHE A 573 11.76 6.56 20.87
CA PHE A 573 10.62 7.29 20.37
C PHE A 573 10.18 6.88 18.97
N GLY A 574 10.93 6.04 18.26
CA GLY A 574 10.50 5.48 16.98
C GLY A 574 9.51 4.32 17.15
N PHE A 575 8.71 4.05 16.11
CA PHE A 575 7.80 2.90 16.09
C PHE A 575 8.46 1.61 15.59
N GLY A 576 9.78 1.62 15.43
CA GLY A 576 10.60 0.46 15.11
C GLY A 576 11.08 0.41 13.65
N LEU A 577 11.89 -0.60 13.34
CA LEU A 577 12.66 -0.71 12.10
C LEU A 577 11.80 -0.73 10.82
N THR A 578 10.51 -1.04 10.93
CA THR A 578 9.52 -1.00 9.84
C THR A 578 9.28 0.41 9.32
N TYR A 579 9.42 1.43 10.18
CA TYR A 579 9.10 2.82 9.88
C TYR A 579 10.32 3.67 9.50
N ARG A 580 11.47 3.02 9.27
CA ARG A 580 12.70 3.71 8.85
C ARG A 580 12.52 4.41 7.50
N PRO A 581 13.05 5.64 7.36
CA PRO A 581 13.21 6.27 6.06
C PRO A 581 13.94 5.34 5.09
N ARG A 582 13.43 5.23 3.87
CA ARG A 582 14.00 4.33 2.86
C ARG A 582 13.79 4.82 1.45
N ILE A 583 14.71 4.47 0.57
CA ILE A 583 14.54 4.57 -0.88
C ILE A 583 14.41 3.16 -1.47
N GLU A 584 13.38 2.97 -2.28
CA GLU A 584 13.11 1.73 -3.00
C GLU A 584 13.40 1.95 -4.47
N LEU A 585 14.21 1.08 -5.08
CA LEU A 585 14.62 1.15 -6.46
C LEU A 585 14.19 -0.13 -7.21
N THR A 586 13.77 0.05 -8.45
CA THR A 586 13.78 -0.98 -9.49
C THR A 586 14.74 -0.50 -10.58
N TYR A 587 15.64 -1.36 -11.04
CA TYR A 587 16.66 -1.00 -12.02
C TYR A 587 16.99 -2.15 -12.97
N HIS A 588 17.45 -1.82 -14.16
CA HIS A 588 18.10 -2.76 -15.08
C HIS A 588 19.61 -2.65 -14.95
N VAL A 589 20.36 -3.55 -15.56
CA VAL A 589 21.82 -3.41 -15.73
C VAL A 589 22.14 -3.45 -17.22
N ASP A 590 23.22 -2.79 -17.62
CA ASP A 590 23.72 -2.90 -19.00
C ASP A 590 23.88 -4.37 -19.40
N THR A 591 23.37 -4.70 -20.59
CA THR A 591 23.44 -6.05 -21.15
C THR A 591 24.83 -6.33 -21.70
N ASN A 592 25.34 -7.54 -21.45
CA ASN A 592 26.47 -8.07 -22.20
C ASN A 592 25.98 -8.53 -23.56
N ILE A 593 26.70 -8.16 -24.63
CA ILE A 593 26.39 -8.60 -25.99
C ILE A 593 27.33 -9.77 -26.32
N THR A 594 26.75 -10.91 -26.69
CA THR A 594 27.50 -12.06 -27.21
C THR A 594 27.09 -12.30 -28.65
N THR A 595 28.07 -12.16 -29.55
CA THR A 595 27.89 -12.43 -30.97
C THR A 595 28.36 -13.85 -31.26
N LEU A 596 27.44 -14.70 -31.71
CA LEU A 596 27.73 -16.06 -32.14
C LEU A 596 27.76 -16.12 -33.65
N TYR A 597 28.77 -16.81 -34.18
CA TYR A 597 28.87 -17.14 -35.60
C TYR A 597 28.42 -18.58 -35.81
N PRO A 598 27.81 -18.91 -36.96
CA PRO A 598 27.36 -20.27 -37.22
C PRO A 598 28.57 -21.21 -37.25
N LYS A 599 28.49 -22.34 -36.52
CA LYS A 599 29.47 -23.42 -36.61
C LYS A 599 29.34 -24.20 -37.92
N GLU A 600 28.12 -24.23 -38.47
CA GLU A 600 27.82 -24.86 -39.74
C GLU A 600 26.83 -24.02 -40.54
N VAL A 601 27.09 -23.92 -41.85
CA VAL A 601 26.21 -23.27 -42.81
C VAL A 601 26.07 -24.15 -44.04
N HIS A 602 24.84 -24.48 -44.43
CA HIS A 602 24.56 -25.33 -45.59
C HIS A 602 23.50 -24.72 -46.51
N THR A 603 23.70 -24.82 -47.81
CA THR A 603 22.63 -24.64 -48.79
C THR A 603 22.07 -26.00 -49.17
N ILE A 604 20.79 -26.22 -48.91
CA ILE A 604 20.12 -27.52 -49.07
C ILE A 604 19.12 -27.41 -50.21
N SER A 605 19.38 -28.13 -51.28
CA SER A 605 18.51 -28.25 -52.46
C SER A 605 18.10 -29.71 -52.69
N ASN A 606 17.12 -29.92 -53.57
CA ASN A 606 16.72 -31.26 -54.02
C ASN A 606 17.90 -32.05 -54.65
N LYS A 607 18.89 -31.34 -55.22
CA LYS A 607 19.99 -31.96 -55.99
C LYS A 607 21.22 -32.22 -55.15
N SER A 608 21.54 -31.32 -54.23
CA SER A 608 22.78 -31.37 -53.44
C SER A 608 22.68 -30.55 -52.14
N ILE A 609 23.60 -30.85 -51.23
CA ILE A 609 23.89 -30.05 -50.04
C ILE A 609 25.26 -29.40 -50.28
N LEU A 610 25.32 -28.07 -50.22
CA LEU A 610 26.56 -27.30 -50.37
C LEU A 610 26.98 -26.75 -49.01
N ASN A 611 28.15 -27.15 -48.54
CA ASN A 611 28.71 -26.70 -47.26
C ASN A 611 29.35 -25.30 -47.43
N ASN A 612 29.27 -24.48 -46.39
CA ASN A 612 29.81 -23.11 -46.35
C ASN A 612 29.26 -22.20 -47.47
N VAL A 613 28.03 -22.45 -47.88
CA VAL A 613 27.29 -21.63 -48.84
C VAL A 613 25.93 -21.33 -48.24
N ALA A 614 25.49 -20.08 -48.31
CA ALA A 614 24.16 -19.65 -47.87
C ALA A 614 23.42 -19.04 -49.07
N THR A 615 22.55 -19.83 -49.69
CA THR A 615 21.70 -19.42 -50.80
C THR A 615 20.29 -19.91 -50.56
N CYS A 616 19.30 -19.01 -50.68
CA CYS A 616 17.89 -19.31 -50.45
C CYS A 616 17.05 -18.84 -51.64
N GLY A 617 16.03 -19.61 -52.03
CA GLY A 617 15.18 -19.27 -53.17
C GLY A 617 14.50 -20.48 -53.82
N PHE A 618 14.47 -20.48 -55.16
CA PHE A 618 13.84 -21.51 -55.98
C PHE A 618 14.79 -21.95 -57.11
N ASP A 619 14.92 -23.26 -57.30
CA ASP A 619 15.74 -23.86 -58.36
C ASP A 619 15.10 -23.78 -59.75
N ASP A 620 15.71 -24.40 -60.75
CA ASP A 620 15.26 -24.49 -62.14
C ASP A 620 13.93 -25.25 -62.32
N GLN A 621 13.59 -26.10 -61.36
CA GLN A 621 12.32 -26.83 -61.31
C GLN A 621 11.27 -26.11 -60.46
N GLY A 622 11.65 -25.01 -59.80
CA GLY A 622 10.79 -24.24 -58.89
C GLY A 622 10.65 -24.88 -57.51
N LYS A 623 11.50 -25.85 -57.18
CA LYS A 623 11.60 -26.39 -55.83
C LYS A 623 12.39 -25.43 -54.94
N LYS A 624 12.01 -25.36 -53.66
CA LYS A 624 12.66 -24.48 -52.70
C LYS A 624 14.12 -24.88 -52.48
N ILE A 625 14.97 -23.89 -52.28
CA ILE A 625 16.35 -24.01 -51.80
C ILE A 625 16.38 -23.36 -50.42
N TYR A 626 16.91 -24.07 -49.43
CA TYR A 626 16.97 -23.62 -48.03
C TYR A 626 18.41 -23.27 -47.64
N SER A 627 18.58 -22.24 -46.81
CA SER A 627 19.85 -22.04 -46.08
C SER A 627 19.68 -22.53 -44.65
N PHE A 628 20.58 -23.38 -44.19
CA PHE A 628 20.66 -23.88 -42.82
C PHE A 628 21.81 -23.20 -42.09
N PHE A 629 21.58 -22.82 -40.84
CA PHE A 629 22.56 -22.22 -39.95
C PHE A 629 22.50 -22.90 -38.59
N GLU A 630 23.64 -23.29 -38.04
CA GLU A 630 23.71 -23.91 -36.71
C GLU A 630 24.68 -23.11 -35.83
N PHE A 631 24.23 -22.71 -34.64
CA PHE A 631 25.02 -21.93 -33.69
C PHE A 631 25.22 -22.72 -32.41
N ASN A 632 26.39 -22.54 -31.81
CA ASN A 632 26.73 -23.17 -30.56
C ASN A 632 26.58 -22.18 -29.39
N LEU A 633 25.77 -22.55 -28.40
CA LEU A 633 25.49 -21.73 -27.22
C LEU A 633 26.52 -21.90 -26.09
N SER A 634 27.55 -22.74 -26.24
CA SER A 634 28.44 -23.13 -25.15
C SER A 634 29.28 -21.98 -24.60
N SER A 635 29.53 -20.96 -25.42
CA SER A 635 30.24 -19.73 -25.05
C SER A 635 29.42 -18.81 -24.14
N LEU A 636 28.09 -18.99 -24.06
CA LEU A 636 27.28 -18.27 -23.09
C LEU A 636 27.55 -18.78 -21.66
N PRO A 637 27.44 -17.89 -20.65
CA PRO A 637 27.61 -18.28 -19.27
C PRO A 637 26.50 -19.25 -18.81
N ALA A 638 26.66 -19.77 -17.60
CA ALA A 638 25.78 -20.80 -17.07
C ALA A 638 24.32 -20.32 -17.00
N TYR A 639 23.39 -21.16 -17.47
CA TYR A 639 21.96 -20.88 -17.52
C TYR A 639 21.42 -20.32 -16.20
N ASP A 640 21.81 -20.91 -15.06
CA ASP A 640 21.32 -20.53 -13.73
C ASP A 640 21.63 -19.07 -13.35
N TYR A 641 22.63 -18.45 -13.97
CA TYR A 641 23.12 -17.10 -13.68
C TYR A 641 23.09 -16.16 -14.89
N THR A 642 22.50 -16.58 -16.01
CA THR A 642 22.42 -15.78 -17.22
C THR A 642 20.98 -15.67 -17.66
N MET A 643 20.48 -14.45 -17.80
CA MET A 643 19.18 -14.16 -18.39
C MET A 643 19.38 -13.53 -19.77
N ILE A 644 18.88 -14.17 -20.82
CA ILE A 644 18.82 -13.57 -22.16
C ILE A 644 17.72 -12.53 -22.14
N THR A 645 18.07 -11.27 -22.42
CA THR A 645 17.13 -10.15 -22.41
C THR A 645 16.62 -9.82 -23.80
N LYS A 646 17.44 -10.07 -24.82
CA LYS A 646 17.09 -9.87 -26.22
C LYS A 646 17.97 -10.75 -27.10
N ALA A 647 17.40 -11.24 -28.19
CA ALA A 647 18.13 -12.01 -29.19
C ALA A 647 17.63 -11.65 -30.59
N TYR A 648 18.54 -11.63 -31.56
CA TYR A 648 18.19 -11.43 -32.95
C TYR A 648 19.23 -12.07 -33.88
N PHE A 649 18.75 -12.49 -35.04
CA PHE A 649 19.58 -13.04 -36.09
C PHE A 649 19.84 -11.96 -37.14
N GLU A 650 21.11 -11.61 -37.34
CA GLU A 650 21.55 -10.70 -38.40
C GLU A 650 21.97 -11.48 -39.65
N LEU A 651 21.40 -11.09 -40.79
CA LEU A 651 21.75 -11.63 -42.11
C LEU A 651 22.01 -10.50 -43.09
N ASN A 652 23.09 -10.63 -43.88
CA ASN A 652 23.45 -9.67 -44.92
C ASN A 652 23.35 -10.32 -46.30
N SER A 653 22.50 -9.79 -47.17
CA SER A 653 22.38 -10.28 -48.54
C SER A 653 23.48 -9.71 -49.43
N LYS A 654 24.04 -10.52 -50.33
CA LYS A 654 24.84 -10.03 -51.47
C LYS A 654 23.93 -9.28 -52.45
N ALA A 655 24.50 -8.38 -53.27
CA ALA A 655 23.76 -7.54 -54.23
C ALA A 655 22.63 -8.28 -54.96
N ILE A 656 21.43 -7.66 -54.99
CA ILE A 656 20.18 -8.30 -55.39
C ILE A 656 19.65 -7.73 -56.70
N TYR A 657 19.27 -8.63 -57.62
CA TYR A 657 18.64 -8.32 -58.91
C TYR A 657 17.29 -9.04 -59.09
N ILE A 658 16.52 -9.22 -58.02
CA ILE A 658 15.20 -9.86 -58.05
C ILE A 658 14.11 -8.77 -58.00
N LYS A 659 13.21 -8.76 -59.00
CA LYS A 659 12.03 -7.88 -59.06
C LYS A 659 10.72 -8.56 -58.67
N ASP A 660 10.77 -9.88 -58.46
CA ASP A 660 9.60 -10.68 -58.09
C ASP A 660 9.32 -10.55 -56.58
N ASP A 661 8.03 -10.61 -56.21
CA ASP A 661 7.58 -10.65 -54.82
C ASP A 661 7.92 -12.02 -54.19
N ILE A 662 9.16 -12.12 -53.73
CA ILE A 662 9.70 -13.25 -52.96
C ILE A 662 9.92 -12.77 -51.53
N ARG A 663 9.51 -13.59 -50.57
CA ARG A 663 9.68 -13.31 -49.14
C ARG A 663 10.45 -14.42 -48.43
N PHE A 664 11.34 -14.01 -47.54
CA PHE A 664 12.25 -14.85 -46.80
C PHE A 664 11.83 -14.92 -45.34
N HIS A 665 11.72 -16.14 -44.82
CA HIS A 665 11.29 -16.41 -43.46
C HIS A 665 12.39 -17.17 -42.76
N LEU A 666 12.74 -16.74 -41.54
CA LEU A 666 13.67 -17.44 -40.69
C LEU A 666 12.90 -18.30 -39.70
N GLU A 667 13.21 -19.59 -39.64
CA GLU A 667 12.57 -20.55 -38.76
C GLU A 667 13.59 -21.13 -37.79
N PHE A 668 13.27 -21.14 -36.50
CA PHE A 668 13.97 -21.88 -35.47
C PHE A 668 13.43 -23.32 -35.46
N ILE A 669 14.32 -24.29 -35.60
CA ILE A 669 13.99 -25.71 -35.76
C ILE A 669 14.74 -26.59 -34.75
N ASP A 670 14.29 -27.82 -34.59
CA ASP A 670 14.98 -28.82 -33.76
C ASP A 670 16.36 -29.15 -34.33
N GLU A 671 17.39 -29.09 -33.48
CA GLU A 671 18.79 -29.41 -33.77
C GLU A 671 19.01 -30.83 -34.28
N ASN A 672 18.12 -31.77 -33.94
CA ASN A 672 18.17 -33.17 -34.38
C ASN A 672 17.56 -33.36 -35.77
N THR A 673 17.04 -32.30 -36.39
CA THR A 673 16.50 -32.37 -37.76
C THR A 673 17.60 -32.77 -38.73
N GLY A 674 17.41 -33.88 -39.44
CA GLY A 674 18.36 -34.33 -40.46
C GLY A 674 18.61 -33.27 -41.54
N LYS A 675 19.85 -33.17 -42.02
CA LYS A 675 20.29 -32.15 -42.99
C LYS A 675 19.96 -32.47 -44.45
N SER A 676 19.12 -33.49 -44.71
CA SER A 676 18.68 -33.86 -46.06
C SER A 676 17.54 -32.96 -46.56
N TYR A 677 17.39 -32.82 -47.88
CA TYR A 677 16.26 -32.08 -48.47
C TYR A 677 14.90 -32.59 -47.99
N LYS A 678 14.75 -33.92 -47.87
CA LYS A 678 13.51 -34.56 -47.41
C LYS A 678 13.22 -34.28 -45.94
N SER A 679 14.26 -34.29 -45.11
CA SER A 679 14.17 -33.98 -43.69
C SER A 679 13.82 -32.51 -43.46
N ILE A 680 14.57 -31.59 -44.10
CA ILE A 680 14.31 -30.15 -44.00
C ILE A 680 12.92 -29.82 -44.54
N SER A 681 12.50 -30.33 -45.69
CA SER A 681 11.15 -30.02 -46.22
C SER A 681 9.98 -30.49 -45.34
N LYS A 682 10.22 -31.41 -44.40
CA LYS A 682 9.23 -31.93 -43.43
C LYS A 682 9.56 -31.60 -41.96
N ARG A 683 10.49 -30.67 -41.74
CA ARG A 683 10.94 -30.28 -40.40
C ARG A 683 9.80 -29.79 -39.51
N GLU A 684 9.95 -30.01 -38.22
CA GLU A 684 9.12 -29.34 -37.22
C GLU A 684 9.68 -27.92 -36.99
N ILE A 685 8.78 -26.94 -36.91
CA ILE A 685 9.14 -25.56 -36.67
C ILE A 685 8.87 -25.30 -35.20
N ILE A 686 9.92 -24.96 -34.45
CA ILE A 686 9.79 -24.53 -33.05
C ILE A 686 9.14 -23.15 -33.04
N GLN A 687 9.72 -22.20 -33.78
CA GLN A 687 9.17 -20.85 -33.89
C GLN A 687 9.60 -20.14 -35.19
N ASN A 688 8.78 -19.24 -35.71
CA ASN A 688 9.20 -18.31 -36.76
C ASN A 688 9.84 -17.08 -36.11
N ILE A 689 11.02 -16.68 -36.58
CA ILE A 689 11.79 -15.59 -35.98
C ILE A 689 11.60 -14.31 -36.78
N GLY A 690 11.15 -13.26 -36.10
CA GLY A 690 10.93 -11.94 -36.69
C GLY A 690 9.82 -11.93 -37.76
N TYR A 691 9.74 -10.80 -38.46
CA TYR A 691 8.90 -10.68 -39.65
C TYR A 691 9.63 -11.23 -40.87
N ASP A 692 8.86 -11.65 -41.87
CA ASP A 692 9.40 -12.03 -43.15
C ASP A 692 9.97 -10.81 -43.89
N VAL A 693 11.06 -11.03 -44.62
CA VAL A 693 11.72 -9.97 -45.39
C VAL A 693 11.47 -10.19 -46.87
N SER A 694 11.01 -9.16 -47.57
CA SER A 694 10.82 -9.19 -49.01
C SER A 694 12.13 -8.95 -49.78
N ALA A 695 12.22 -9.50 -50.99
CA ALA A 695 13.34 -9.21 -51.90
C ALA A 695 13.48 -7.72 -52.23
N ASN A 696 12.37 -6.96 -52.20
CA ASN A 696 12.38 -5.52 -52.39
C ASN A 696 12.99 -4.77 -51.21
N GLU A 697 12.71 -5.19 -49.96
CA GLU A 697 13.33 -4.58 -48.77
C GLU A 697 14.84 -4.83 -48.76
N LEU A 698 15.28 -6.03 -49.12
CA LEU A 698 16.70 -6.36 -49.20
C LEU A 698 17.48 -5.51 -50.22
N LYS A 699 16.79 -5.00 -51.26
CA LYS A 699 17.40 -4.09 -52.25
C LYS A 699 17.77 -2.73 -51.62
N ASN A 700 16.92 -2.26 -50.70
CA ASN A 700 17.09 -0.96 -50.05
C ASN A 700 17.91 -1.07 -48.75
N ASN A 701 17.84 -2.21 -48.07
CA ASN A 701 18.60 -2.51 -46.87
C ASN A 701 19.10 -3.96 -46.91
N GLN A 702 20.39 -4.14 -47.22
CA GLN A 702 20.99 -5.47 -47.35
C GLN A 702 21.12 -6.20 -46.01
N THR A 703 21.18 -5.46 -44.91
CA THR A 703 21.28 -5.98 -43.55
C THR A 703 19.89 -6.13 -42.96
N GLN A 704 19.58 -7.33 -42.47
CA GLN A 704 18.28 -7.65 -41.89
C GLN A 704 18.43 -8.27 -40.53
N TYR A 705 17.52 -7.89 -39.63
CA TYR A 705 17.49 -8.33 -38.25
C TYR A 705 16.19 -9.08 -38.00
N PHE A 706 16.29 -10.40 -37.83
CA PHE A 706 15.16 -11.23 -37.43
C PHE A 706 15.09 -11.24 -35.90
N MET A 707 14.20 -10.42 -35.36
CA MET A 707 14.01 -10.24 -33.92
C MET A 707 13.30 -11.43 -33.28
N PHE A 708 13.79 -11.92 -32.13
CA PHE A 708 13.11 -12.96 -31.38
C PHE A 708 11.99 -12.35 -30.54
N ASP A 709 10.77 -12.87 -30.72
CA ASP A 709 9.65 -12.59 -29.83
C ASP A 709 9.80 -13.32 -28.47
N SER A 710 8.88 -13.07 -27.54
CA SER A 710 8.94 -13.67 -26.20
C SER A 710 8.92 -15.21 -26.23
N PHE A 711 8.18 -15.83 -27.16
CA PHE A 711 8.13 -17.28 -27.29
C PHE A 711 9.46 -17.86 -27.80
N ALA A 712 10.05 -17.24 -28.82
CA ALA A 712 11.36 -17.60 -29.34
C ALA A 712 12.46 -17.44 -28.28
N GLN A 713 12.39 -16.38 -27.47
CA GLN A 713 13.32 -16.16 -26.36
C GLN A 713 13.16 -17.22 -25.27
N ILE A 714 11.93 -17.63 -24.93
CA ILE A 714 11.67 -18.73 -23.99
C ILE A 714 12.32 -20.03 -24.48
N GLU A 715 12.14 -20.36 -25.77
CA GLU A 715 12.75 -21.57 -26.35
C GLU A 715 14.29 -21.48 -26.41
N LEU A 716 14.84 -20.32 -26.78
CA LEU A 716 16.29 -20.09 -26.76
C LEU A 716 16.86 -20.27 -25.35
N ASN A 717 16.17 -19.76 -24.33
CA ASN A 717 16.54 -19.94 -22.92
C ASN A 717 16.47 -21.42 -22.50
N LYS A 718 15.48 -22.20 -22.97
CA LYS A 718 15.42 -23.65 -22.71
C LYS A 718 16.62 -24.39 -23.32
N LYS A 719 17.03 -24.03 -24.55
CA LYS A 719 18.20 -24.61 -25.22
C LYS A 719 19.51 -24.27 -24.51
N LEU A 720 19.63 -23.04 -23.98
CA LEU A 720 20.78 -22.62 -23.16
C LEU A 720 20.98 -23.50 -21.92
N LYS A 721 19.90 -23.95 -21.26
CA LYS A 721 19.97 -24.82 -20.06
C LYS A 721 20.83 -26.06 -20.26
N ASN A 722 20.67 -26.71 -21.41
CA ASN A 722 21.39 -27.92 -21.76
C ASN A 722 22.64 -27.64 -22.62
N LYS A 723 22.94 -26.37 -22.89
CA LYS A 723 23.97 -25.91 -23.85
C LYS A 723 23.89 -26.61 -25.20
N VAL A 724 22.66 -26.83 -25.67
CA VAL A 724 22.42 -27.49 -26.95
C VAL A 724 22.57 -26.47 -28.07
N ASP A 725 23.09 -26.93 -29.21
CA ASP A 725 23.20 -26.13 -30.41
C ASP A 725 21.80 -25.71 -30.90
N VAL A 726 21.71 -24.55 -31.54
CA VAL A 726 20.45 -24.02 -32.09
C VAL A 726 20.53 -23.93 -33.60
N SER A 727 19.49 -24.42 -34.27
CA SER A 727 19.43 -24.53 -35.72
C SER A 727 18.36 -23.64 -36.32
N PHE A 728 18.71 -22.95 -37.41
CA PHE A 728 17.79 -22.07 -38.13
C PHE A 728 17.74 -22.45 -39.62
N ILE A 729 16.54 -22.34 -40.20
CA ILE A 729 16.31 -22.47 -41.64
C ILE A 729 15.78 -21.16 -42.18
N LEU A 730 16.45 -20.64 -43.20
CA LEU A 730 15.90 -19.60 -44.05
C LEU A 730 15.17 -20.25 -45.23
N LYS A 731 13.87 -19.94 -45.37
CA LYS A 731 13.03 -20.40 -46.49
C LYS A 731 12.55 -19.23 -47.35
N ALA A 732 12.37 -19.47 -48.64
CA ALA A 732 11.72 -18.55 -49.56
C ALA A 732 10.25 -18.95 -49.81
N THR A 733 9.41 -17.93 -50.03
CA THR A 733 8.01 -18.03 -50.44
C THR A 733 7.72 -17.02 -51.54
N SER A 734 6.70 -17.26 -52.36
CA SER A 734 6.25 -16.30 -53.36
C SER A 734 4.74 -16.42 -53.55
N SER A 735 4.09 -15.30 -53.87
CA SER A 735 2.68 -15.24 -54.25
C SER A 735 2.40 -15.90 -55.61
N LYS A 736 3.43 -16.06 -56.47
CA LYS A 736 3.33 -16.74 -57.76
C LYS A 736 3.43 -18.25 -57.59
N LYS A 737 2.50 -19.01 -58.19
CA LYS A 737 2.49 -20.48 -58.18
C LYS A 737 3.71 -21.11 -58.89
N PHE A 738 4.28 -20.44 -59.87
CA PHE A 738 5.42 -20.93 -60.65
C PHE A 738 6.53 -19.89 -60.70
N ILE A 739 7.54 -20.06 -59.86
CA ILE A 739 8.75 -19.24 -59.83
C ILE A 739 9.95 -20.19 -59.90
N LYS A 740 10.93 -19.86 -60.74
CA LYS A 740 12.08 -20.70 -61.07
C LYS A 740 13.33 -19.85 -61.23
N ASN A 741 14.51 -20.40 -60.92
CA ASN A 741 15.81 -19.73 -61.08
C ASN A 741 15.87 -18.37 -60.37
N LYS A 742 15.37 -18.31 -59.13
CA LYS A 742 15.39 -17.09 -58.32
C LYS A 742 15.99 -17.39 -56.97
N THR A 743 17.21 -16.93 -56.73
CA THR A 743 17.94 -17.18 -55.49
C THR A 743 18.64 -15.93 -55.02
N ILE A 744 18.74 -15.76 -53.71
CA ILE A 744 19.57 -14.76 -53.06
C ILE A 744 20.69 -15.48 -52.32
N SER A 745 21.91 -14.95 -52.44
CA SER A 745 23.06 -15.40 -51.67
C SER A 745 23.31 -14.45 -50.51
N TRP A 746 23.73 -15.02 -49.39
CA TRP A 746 24.04 -14.30 -48.17
C TRP A 746 25.56 -14.24 -47.99
N GLU A 747 26.05 -13.16 -47.39
CA GLU A 747 27.48 -12.99 -47.16
C GLU A 747 27.97 -13.96 -46.08
N LEU A 748 29.14 -14.57 -46.31
CA LEU A 748 29.78 -15.53 -45.40
C LEU A 748 31.28 -15.26 -45.24
N LEU A 749 31.92 -14.58 -46.20
CA LEU A 749 33.37 -14.41 -46.25
C LEU A 749 33.84 -13.16 -45.50
N ASN A 750 33.02 -12.12 -45.50
CA ASN A 750 33.29 -10.92 -44.71
C ASN A 750 32.77 -11.14 -43.29
N ASN A 751 33.68 -11.25 -42.31
CA ASN A 751 33.33 -11.48 -40.90
C ASN A 751 32.37 -10.41 -40.33
N ASP A 752 32.45 -9.17 -40.81
CA ASP A 752 31.56 -8.10 -40.35
C ASP A 752 30.14 -8.23 -40.91
N LEU A 753 29.96 -8.94 -42.02
CA LEU A 753 28.67 -9.14 -42.69
C LEU A 753 28.17 -10.60 -42.62
N ALA A 754 28.98 -11.51 -42.08
CA ALA A 754 28.62 -12.91 -41.93
C ALA A 754 27.37 -13.05 -41.03
N PRO A 755 26.63 -14.18 -41.15
CA PRO A 755 25.46 -14.44 -40.34
C PRO A 755 25.84 -14.43 -38.87
N LYS A 756 25.08 -13.72 -38.06
CA LYS A 756 25.34 -13.60 -36.62
C LYS A 756 24.06 -13.86 -35.85
N LEU A 757 24.17 -14.64 -34.79
CA LEU A 757 23.16 -14.68 -33.75
C LEU A 757 23.67 -13.78 -32.61
N ILE A 758 23.02 -12.63 -32.44
CA ILE A 758 23.38 -11.68 -31.39
C ILE A 758 22.45 -11.88 -30.20
N ILE A 759 23.06 -12.08 -29.04
CA ILE A 759 22.37 -12.37 -27.78
C ILE A 759 22.80 -11.32 -26.76
N GLU A 760 21.85 -10.51 -26.32
CA GLU A 760 21.99 -9.60 -25.19
C GLU A 760 21.58 -10.35 -23.92
N HIS A 761 22.44 -10.35 -22.90
CA HIS A 761 22.18 -11.05 -21.65
C HIS A 761 22.73 -10.33 -20.42
N ILE A 762 22.15 -10.63 -19.27
CA ILE A 762 22.59 -10.12 -17.96
C ILE A 762 22.99 -11.26 -17.05
N THR A 763 23.91 -10.96 -16.13
CA THR A 763 24.23 -11.86 -15.02
C THR A 763 23.14 -11.71 -13.95
N LYS A 764 22.23 -12.67 -13.88
CA LYS A 764 21.13 -12.70 -12.92
C LYS A 764 20.78 -14.15 -12.57
N ARG A 765 20.67 -14.43 -11.27
CA ARG A 765 20.23 -15.73 -10.78
C ARG A 765 18.78 -15.97 -11.20
N ARG A 766 18.49 -17.12 -11.81
CA ARG A 766 17.13 -17.47 -12.29
C ARG A 766 16.22 -18.00 -11.21
N PHE A 767 16.79 -18.76 -10.28
CA PHE A 767 16.05 -19.48 -9.26
C PHE A 767 16.38 -18.91 -7.88
N PRO A 768 15.39 -18.77 -6.99
CA PRO A 768 15.66 -18.31 -5.63
C PRO A 768 16.59 -19.27 -4.89
N ILE A 769 17.11 -18.82 -3.76
CA ILE A 769 17.86 -19.67 -2.84
C ILE A 769 16.92 -20.76 -2.30
N LYS A 770 17.48 -21.92 -1.96
CA LYS A 770 16.73 -22.99 -1.30
C LYS A 770 16.12 -22.48 0.00
N GLU A 771 14.96 -23.03 0.35
CA GLU A 771 14.28 -22.75 1.61
C GLU A 771 15.11 -23.15 2.84
N VAL A 772 14.73 -22.63 4.01
CA VAL A 772 15.35 -23.01 5.29
C VAL A 772 14.99 -24.44 5.68
N GLU A 773 15.84 -25.09 6.45
CA GLU A 773 15.60 -26.44 6.98
C GLU A 773 15.24 -26.40 8.48
N ASN A 774 14.67 -27.49 9.00
CA ASN A 774 14.44 -27.71 10.44
C ASN A 774 13.68 -26.58 11.19
N ALA A 775 12.81 -25.88 10.46
CA ALA A 775 12.08 -24.74 10.97
C ALA A 775 11.05 -25.15 12.04
N LYS A 776 11.14 -24.58 13.25
CA LYS A 776 10.26 -24.93 14.38
C LYS A 776 10.09 -23.79 15.36
N ILE A 777 9.06 -23.92 16.20
CA ILE A 777 8.78 -22.98 17.31
C ILE A 777 9.19 -23.63 18.62
N ILE A 778 9.92 -22.89 19.44
CA ILE A 778 10.27 -23.27 20.81
C ILE A 778 9.83 -22.19 21.79
N ASN A 779 9.49 -22.60 23.01
CA ASN A 779 9.23 -21.68 24.10
C ASN A 779 10.55 -21.39 24.82
N ASP A 780 11.00 -20.15 24.78
CA ASP A 780 12.25 -19.70 25.41
C ASP A 780 11.91 -18.64 26.47
N ASN A 781 11.94 -19.03 27.74
CA ASN A 781 11.59 -18.18 28.89
C ASN A 781 10.22 -17.47 28.74
N GLY A 782 9.22 -18.22 28.24
CA GLY A 782 7.87 -17.70 28.01
C GLY A 782 7.72 -16.89 26.73
N LYS A 783 8.78 -16.68 25.93
CA LYS A 783 8.70 -16.05 24.61
C LYS A 783 8.55 -17.09 23.52
N VAL A 784 7.80 -16.73 22.47
CA VAL A 784 7.70 -17.54 21.25
C VAL A 784 8.95 -17.29 20.42
N LYS A 785 9.82 -18.29 20.33
CA LYS A 785 11.05 -18.25 19.54
C LYS A 785 10.91 -19.14 18.32
N ILE A 786 11.17 -18.59 17.16
CA ILE A 786 11.17 -19.29 15.88
C ILE A 786 12.63 -19.56 15.53
N ILE A 787 12.96 -20.80 15.20
CA ILE A 787 14.33 -21.22 14.82
C ILE A 787 14.30 -22.02 13.52
N TRP A 788 15.39 -21.96 12.77
CA TRP A 788 15.57 -22.66 11.49
C TRP A 788 17.06 -22.89 11.22
N GLU A 789 17.39 -23.56 10.12
CA GLU A 789 18.76 -23.73 9.63
C GLU A 789 18.88 -23.12 8.24
N ASN A 790 19.89 -22.27 8.05
CA ASN A 790 20.12 -21.59 6.79
C ASN A 790 20.75 -22.55 5.75
N PRO A 791 20.35 -22.44 4.46
CA PRO A 791 20.99 -23.22 3.41
C PRO A 791 22.46 -22.80 3.24
N LYS A 792 23.33 -23.76 2.94
CA LYS A 792 24.74 -23.50 2.61
C LYS A 792 24.87 -22.99 1.17
N ASP A 793 24.55 -21.71 0.96
CA ASP A 793 24.66 -21.01 -0.33
C ASP A 793 25.42 -19.68 -0.11
N LYS A 794 26.48 -19.45 -0.89
CA LYS A 794 27.31 -18.24 -0.79
C LYS A 794 26.57 -16.94 -1.13
N GLU A 795 25.47 -17.05 -1.87
CA GLU A 795 24.64 -15.91 -2.28
C GLU A 795 23.54 -15.58 -1.27
N LEU A 796 23.40 -16.36 -0.18
CA LEU A 796 22.43 -16.08 0.88
C LEU A 796 22.71 -14.73 1.53
N LYS A 797 21.72 -13.83 1.47
CA LYS A 797 21.76 -12.52 2.13
C LYS A 797 20.93 -12.43 3.39
N GLY A 798 20.05 -13.41 3.59
CA GLY A 798 19.35 -13.57 4.84
C GLY A 798 18.02 -14.30 4.67
N VAL A 799 17.27 -14.23 5.75
CA VAL A 799 15.96 -14.83 5.93
C VAL A 799 14.98 -13.77 6.39
N LEU A 800 13.79 -13.77 5.80
CA LEU A 800 12.66 -12.93 6.13
C LEU A 800 11.61 -13.78 6.84
N VAL A 801 11.12 -13.32 7.99
CA VAL A 801 10.05 -13.97 8.74
C VAL A 801 8.82 -13.05 8.77
N ILE A 802 7.71 -13.55 8.23
CA ILE A 802 6.42 -12.85 8.20
C ILE A 802 5.44 -13.56 9.13
N LYS A 803 4.74 -12.80 9.96
CA LYS A 803 3.66 -13.26 10.84
C LYS A 803 2.30 -12.84 10.29
N ASN A 804 1.34 -13.76 10.30
CA ASN A 804 -0.06 -13.47 9.99
C ASN A 804 -0.98 -14.20 10.99
N PRO A 805 -1.92 -13.49 11.66
CA PRO A 805 -2.78 -14.07 12.68
C PRO A 805 -3.97 -14.86 12.13
N TYR A 806 -4.27 -14.76 10.83
CA TYR A 806 -5.50 -15.33 10.24
C TYR A 806 -5.26 -16.60 9.43
N ARG A 807 -4.15 -16.62 8.70
CA ARG A 807 -3.80 -17.64 7.70
C ARG A 807 -2.29 -17.72 7.54
N ALA A 808 -1.82 -18.77 6.87
CA ALA A 808 -0.46 -18.79 6.36
C ALA A 808 -0.20 -17.56 5.46
N PRO A 809 0.89 -16.80 5.67
CA PRO A 809 1.23 -15.67 4.80
C PRO A 809 1.31 -16.10 3.34
N LEU A 810 0.54 -15.46 2.46
CA LEU A 810 0.46 -15.83 1.04
C LEU A 810 1.65 -15.28 0.23
N SER A 811 2.36 -14.29 0.77
CA SER A 811 3.55 -13.69 0.16
C SER A 811 4.47 -13.12 1.23
N GLN A 812 5.67 -12.71 0.83
CA GLN A 812 6.66 -12.01 1.65
C GLN A 812 6.18 -10.65 2.18
N VAL A 813 5.03 -10.15 1.71
CA VAL A 813 4.42 -8.91 2.18
C VAL A 813 3.06 -9.14 2.87
N ASP A 814 2.53 -10.37 2.88
CA ASP A 814 1.20 -10.71 3.43
C ASP A 814 1.19 -10.91 4.95
N GLY A 815 1.53 -9.85 5.68
CA GLY A 815 1.50 -9.84 7.15
C GLY A 815 2.47 -8.86 7.77
N GLN A 816 2.79 -9.10 9.05
CA GLN A 816 3.76 -8.32 9.80
C GLN A 816 5.16 -8.91 9.66
N LYS A 817 6.11 -8.13 9.19
CA LYS A 817 7.54 -8.49 9.24
C LYS A 817 8.01 -8.58 10.68
N LEU A 818 8.51 -9.74 11.09
CA LEU A 818 9.14 -9.96 12.39
C LEU A 818 10.65 -9.82 12.32
N TYR A 819 11.25 -10.33 11.23
CA TYR A 819 12.70 -10.42 11.10
C TYR A 819 13.14 -10.30 9.65
N ALA A 820 14.29 -9.68 9.42
CA ALA A 820 15.08 -9.84 8.19
C ALA A 820 16.56 -9.71 8.52
N GLY A 821 17.36 -10.73 8.20
CA GLY A 821 18.79 -10.77 8.46
C GLY A 821 19.36 -12.18 8.32
N ASN A 822 20.60 -12.40 8.77
CA ASN A 822 21.32 -13.68 8.59
C ASN A 822 21.23 -14.65 9.77
N ASP A 823 20.54 -14.26 10.85
CA ASP A 823 20.37 -15.13 12.01
C ASP A 823 19.53 -16.35 11.65
N GLU A 824 19.60 -17.35 12.50
CA GLU A 824 18.85 -18.61 12.40
C GLU A 824 17.70 -18.68 13.42
N PHE A 825 17.36 -17.54 14.00
CA PHE A 825 16.26 -17.41 14.94
C PHE A 825 15.67 -16.01 14.96
N THR A 826 14.43 -15.92 15.44
CA THR A 826 13.83 -14.66 15.86
C THR A 826 12.82 -14.88 16.99
N TYR A 827 12.40 -13.79 17.63
CA TYR A 827 11.36 -13.82 18.65
C TYR A 827 10.13 -13.05 18.17
N ASP A 828 8.95 -13.61 18.39
CA ASP A 828 7.70 -12.85 18.34
C ASP A 828 7.50 -12.15 19.69
N GLU A 829 8.23 -11.05 19.90
CA GLU A 829 8.25 -10.34 21.19
C GLU A 829 6.94 -9.61 21.50
N PHE A 830 6.21 -9.22 20.47
CA PHE A 830 5.01 -8.40 20.58
C PHE A 830 3.72 -9.19 20.32
N GLY A 831 3.79 -10.41 19.78
CA GLY A 831 2.59 -11.16 19.44
C GLY A 831 1.87 -11.73 20.65
N SER A 832 0.54 -11.85 20.54
CA SER A 832 -0.30 -12.40 21.61
C SER A 832 -0.05 -13.91 21.79
N LYS A 833 0.05 -14.39 23.03
CA LYS A 833 0.35 -15.81 23.31
C LYS A 833 -0.88 -16.72 23.34
N ASP A 834 -2.05 -16.11 23.43
CA ASP A 834 -3.38 -16.71 23.50
C ASP A 834 -4.09 -16.77 22.13
N ILE A 835 -3.41 -16.35 21.06
CA ILE A 835 -3.92 -16.41 19.68
C ILE A 835 -3.03 -17.34 18.85
N SER A 836 -3.64 -18.36 18.23
CA SER A 836 -2.97 -19.17 17.21
C SER A 836 -2.64 -18.32 15.99
N LYS A 837 -1.47 -18.53 15.40
CA LYS A 837 -0.97 -17.69 14.31
C LYS A 837 0.03 -18.43 13.45
N TYR A 838 0.32 -17.84 12.29
CA TYR A 838 1.12 -18.44 11.26
C TYR A 838 2.37 -17.61 11.00
N TYR A 839 3.46 -18.31 10.73
CA TYR A 839 4.73 -17.75 10.32
C TYR A 839 5.12 -18.34 8.97
N ALA A 840 5.65 -17.50 8.10
CA ALA A 840 6.29 -17.91 6.86
C ALA A 840 7.75 -17.44 6.87
N ILE A 841 8.65 -18.35 6.53
CA ILE A 841 10.09 -18.10 6.49
C ILE A 841 10.56 -18.19 5.04
N PHE A 842 11.19 -17.12 4.56
CA PHE A 842 11.71 -17.01 3.19
C PHE A 842 13.21 -16.73 3.23
N THR A 843 14.03 -17.48 2.49
CA THR A 843 15.41 -17.06 2.22
C THR A 843 15.44 -16.07 1.07
N TYR A 844 16.40 -15.14 1.03
CA TYR A 844 16.57 -14.21 -0.08
C TYR A 844 18.04 -13.94 -0.43
N ASP A 845 18.27 -13.55 -1.69
CA ASP A 845 19.57 -13.15 -2.24
C ASP A 845 19.70 -11.61 -2.39
N ASP A 846 20.71 -11.14 -3.13
CA ASP A 846 20.97 -9.71 -3.35
C ASP A 846 19.88 -8.97 -4.17
N VAL A 847 19.01 -9.73 -4.86
CA VAL A 847 17.98 -9.22 -5.77
C VAL A 847 16.62 -9.71 -5.29
N PRO A 848 16.32 -9.42 -4.02
CA PRO A 848 15.53 -10.23 -3.09
C PRO A 848 14.65 -11.29 -3.76
N ASN A 849 15.28 -12.35 -4.29
CA ASN A 849 14.59 -13.49 -4.86
C ASN A 849 14.22 -14.40 -3.71
N TYR A 850 12.96 -14.33 -3.28
CA TYR A 850 12.48 -15.11 -2.15
C TYR A 850 12.26 -16.58 -2.54
N SER A 851 12.67 -17.49 -1.65
CA SER A 851 12.32 -18.91 -1.76
C SER A 851 10.82 -19.13 -1.67
N LYS A 852 10.37 -20.37 -1.89
CA LYS A 852 9.07 -20.78 -1.36
C LYS A 852 9.07 -20.63 0.17
N PRO A 853 7.92 -20.28 0.78
CA PRO A 853 7.84 -20.15 2.23
C PRO A 853 7.86 -21.50 2.93
N VAL A 854 8.60 -21.58 4.02
CA VAL A 854 8.42 -22.64 5.03
C VAL A 854 7.43 -22.14 6.07
N PHE A 855 6.31 -22.85 6.21
CA PHE A 855 5.24 -22.48 7.13
C PHE A 855 5.38 -23.15 8.50
N ILE A 856 5.18 -22.37 9.55
CA ILE A 856 5.04 -22.89 10.91
C ILE A 856 3.83 -22.24 11.57
N ARG A 857 3.06 -23.04 12.31
CA ARG A 857 1.91 -22.57 13.06
C ARG A 857 2.20 -22.61 14.56
N TYR A 858 1.97 -21.49 15.24
CA TYR A 858 1.86 -21.46 16.69
C TYR A 858 0.42 -21.77 17.07
N GLU A 859 0.24 -22.76 17.94
CA GLU A 859 -1.05 -23.03 18.57
C GLU A 859 -1.08 -22.40 19.95
N ALA A 860 -2.04 -21.52 20.17
CA ALA A 860 -2.27 -20.96 21.49
C ALA A 860 -2.67 -22.07 22.48
N LYS A 861 -2.09 -22.04 23.68
CA LYS A 861 -2.54 -22.89 24.77
C LYS A 861 -3.89 -22.36 25.25
N LYS A 862 -4.92 -23.20 25.15
CA LYS A 862 -6.28 -22.91 25.63
C LYS A 862 -6.33 -22.73 27.13
#